data_AF-A0A963A183-F1
#
_entry.id   AF-A0A963A183-F1
#
_cell.length_a   1.000
_cell.length_b   1.000
_cell.length_c   1.000
_cell.angle_alpha   90.00
_cell.angle_beta   90.00
_cell.angle_gamma   90.00
#
_symmetry.space_group_name_H-M   'P 1'
#
loop_
_entity.id
_entity.type
_entity.pdbx_description
1 polymer ?
#
loop_
_entity_poly.entity_id
_entity_poly.type
_entity_poly.pdbx_seq_one_letter_code
_entity_poly.pdbx_strand_id
1 'polypeptide(L)'
;MSIRQLFFILVVCLAATLPAQAAPRVGLFVPHQGNFWGQFAEFAQTAAKDIGLDLQVYASGRSTDRMLEQVRHAAESGLDGILFTDYQGIGEDILRIAEASRTPAFLVNAGLSNPDIVPRTQYRYWIGGVSPDDRQAGVRLITSLIGMAAERGAKAYTVLAYTGKNELPMLRRLEGLQAVVNARPDVTLVEALPINDGESAVTEAFDRVMRDHPGLNIVWSFYDELALIASRHQHEIDSANGVVFGGINWSGPSLQGLEQGLLDVDMGGHIFDGAQGVIMLFDYLNGHDFSDEGLLFDSNMIAATADTVDRFKRILADPLSIDYKALSKTHNRNLRQYAFDLNEIAMHMQPGAGLTPSERNWIRDHPLVRVGAVPEWAPFDMVDDNGQYIGVTRDFIDLIAQRTGLRFSYQTDLWNRLLDGIGKGEYDLLGSVYYTAERDKFLSYTQPYFEILDYFFVRDDLDVRNLSDLRGMRVAMPRKYALTDKLRKFFPQLEIVPVDSTPEALEAVLEGRADMLYDAYAVLDHLLKKKSITSIVPFKSTRHLGSSFLHLVTRDDQPVLSSILRKGLAAITHEEKQAIYSRWLGAGAEPTTVELSAAESEWLDKHRLLRFTGDPNWLPYEAVDETGNYIGIVSDHLRLIESILGVRFEYVPTDTWSQSVAKARAGEIDVLSETENSELASILHFTRPYLSSPVVIVMQESQGYVGNIIQIADQRIAVIRDYGYVPEIRANYPELDYYTVDTIQDGLTAVSTGEVGALLATLAQA
;
A
#
# COMPACT_ATOMS: atom_id res chain seq x y z
N MET A 1 -28.68 1.20 50.73
CA MET A 1 -28.26 0.63 49.43
C MET A 1 -29.50 0.31 48.63
N SER A 2 -29.70 0.98 47.49
CA SER A 2 -30.92 0.82 46.69
C SER A 2 -30.78 -0.33 45.70
N ILE A 3 -31.92 -0.92 45.30
CA ILE A 3 -32.03 -2.03 44.35
C ILE A 3 -31.35 -1.73 42.99
N ARG A 4 -31.13 -0.44 42.65
CA ARG A 4 -30.36 -0.02 41.47
C ARG A 4 -28.85 -0.29 41.58
N GLN A 5 -28.28 -0.32 42.80
CA GLN A 5 -26.86 -0.63 43.00
C GLN A 5 -26.57 -2.14 42.92
N LEU A 6 -27.56 -3.01 43.19
CA LEU A 6 -27.39 -4.46 43.00
C LEU A 6 -27.47 -4.86 41.51
N PHE A 7 -28.25 -4.15 40.70
CA PHE A 7 -28.36 -4.44 39.25
C PHE A 7 -27.11 -4.03 38.47
N PHE A 8 -26.42 -2.96 38.90
CA PHE A 8 -25.16 -2.53 38.27
C PHE A 8 -23.96 -3.43 38.62
N ILE A 9 -23.96 -4.04 39.80
CA ILE A 9 -22.91 -5.00 40.21
C ILE A 9 -23.13 -6.38 39.55
N LEU A 10 -24.36 -6.76 39.21
CA LEU A 10 -24.63 -8.04 38.54
C LEU A 10 -24.37 -8.00 37.02
N VAL A 11 -24.44 -6.83 36.37
CA VAL A 11 -24.18 -6.69 34.92
C VAL A 11 -22.68 -6.53 34.61
N VAL A 12 -21.85 -6.14 35.59
CA VAL A 12 -20.39 -5.99 35.41
C VAL A 12 -19.62 -7.30 35.67
N CYS A 13 -20.25 -8.35 36.22
CA CYS A 13 -19.60 -9.64 36.49
C CYS A 13 -20.03 -10.78 35.54
N LEU A 14 -20.61 -10.47 34.38
CA LEU A 14 -20.92 -11.46 33.33
C LEU A 14 -20.55 -10.98 31.92
N ALA A 15 -19.48 -10.19 31.80
CA ALA A 15 -18.64 -10.29 30.61
C ALA A 15 -17.71 -11.48 30.84
N ALA A 16 -18.25 -12.70 30.73
CA ALA A 16 -17.41 -13.83 30.43
C ALA A 16 -16.69 -13.46 29.14
N THR A 17 -15.38 -13.23 29.22
CA THR A 17 -14.52 -13.23 28.05
C THR A 17 -14.83 -14.52 27.32
N LEU A 18 -15.57 -14.41 26.22
CA LEU A 18 -15.70 -15.53 25.30
C LEU A 18 -14.26 -15.95 25.00
N PRO A 19 -13.88 -17.22 25.27
CA PRO A 19 -12.55 -17.68 24.93
C PRO A 19 -12.36 -17.35 23.45
N ALA A 20 -11.24 -16.70 23.11
CA ALA A 20 -10.88 -16.47 21.72
C ALA A 20 -11.06 -17.81 20.98
N GLN A 21 -11.94 -17.82 19.99
CA GLN A 21 -12.21 -19.04 19.22
C GLN A 21 -10.89 -19.50 18.63
N ALA A 22 -10.50 -20.74 18.93
CA ALA A 22 -9.25 -21.28 18.41
C ALA A 22 -9.28 -21.22 16.88
N ALA A 23 -8.15 -20.88 16.25
CA ALA A 23 -8.04 -20.81 14.80
C ALA A 23 -8.47 -22.15 14.17
N PRO A 24 -9.34 -22.15 13.13
CA PRO A 24 -9.73 -23.37 12.46
C PRO A 24 -8.51 -24.09 11.87
N ARG A 25 -8.46 -25.41 12.04
CA ARG A 25 -7.35 -26.27 11.57
C ARG A 25 -7.74 -26.94 10.27
N VAL A 26 -7.01 -26.65 9.20
CA VAL A 26 -7.30 -27.18 7.85
C VAL A 26 -6.07 -27.88 7.27
N GLY A 27 -6.32 -28.97 6.55
CA GLY A 27 -5.30 -29.71 5.80
C GLY A 27 -5.36 -29.40 4.31
N LEU A 28 -4.24 -29.04 3.68
CA LEU A 28 -4.10 -28.91 2.23
C LEU A 28 -3.32 -30.10 1.66
N PHE A 29 -3.93 -30.89 0.78
CA PHE A 29 -3.33 -32.09 0.19
C PHE A 29 -2.90 -31.84 -1.25
N VAL A 30 -1.59 -31.91 -1.49
CA VAL A 30 -0.96 -31.65 -2.80
C VAL A 30 -0.09 -32.82 -3.26
N PRO A 31 0.11 -33.02 -4.57
CA PRO A 31 0.91 -34.14 -5.08
C PRO A 31 2.39 -34.05 -4.67
N HIS A 32 3.00 -32.87 -4.64
CA HIS A 32 4.40 -32.68 -4.25
C HIS A 32 4.69 -31.23 -3.82
N GLN A 33 5.92 -30.93 -3.40
CA GLN A 33 6.36 -29.57 -2.99
C GLN A 33 7.25 -28.85 -4.03
N GLY A 34 7.62 -29.51 -5.13
CA GLY A 34 8.44 -28.89 -6.17
C GLY A 34 7.65 -27.98 -7.13
N ASN A 35 8.33 -27.02 -7.75
CA ASN A 35 7.85 -26.16 -8.84
C ASN A 35 6.49 -25.49 -8.51
N PHE A 36 5.51 -25.66 -9.39
CA PHE A 36 4.14 -25.13 -9.26
C PHE A 36 3.52 -25.38 -7.88
N TRP A 37 3.55 -26.62 -7.39
CA TRP A 37 2.88 -26.99 -6.14
C TRP A 37 3.53 -26.39 -4.89
N GLY A 38 4.82 -26.07 -4.94
CA GLY A 38 5.50 -25.38 -3.84
C GLY A 38 5.02 -23.93 -3.70
N GLN A 39 4.96 -23.21 -4.81
CA GLN A 39 4.43 -21.84 -4.84
C GLN A 39 2.92 -21.82 -4.54
N PHE A 40 2.15 -22.75 -5.09
CA PHE A 40 0.73 -22.93 -4.77
C PHE A 40 0.50 -23.05 -3.25
N ALA A 41 1.30 -23.89 -2.58
CA ALA A 41 1.23 -24.07 -1.14
C ALA A 41 1.67 -22.80 -0.38
N GLU A 42 2.68 -22.08 -0.86
CA GLU A 42 3.14 -20.82 -0.28
C GLU A 42 2.05 -19.74 -0.30
N PHE A 43 1.34 -19.57 -1.41
CA PHE A 43 0.20 -18.66 -1.51
C PHE A 43 -0.93 -19.07 -0.56
N ALA A 44 -1.27 -20.36 -0.51
CA ALA A 44 -2.30 -20.88 0.40
C ALA A 44 -1.92 -20.65 1.88
N GLN A 45 -0.67 -20.91 2.26
CA GLN A 45 -0.17 -20.70 3.62
C GLN A 45 -0.12 -19.22 3.99
N THR A 46 0.25 -18.36 3.04
CA THR A 46 0.28 -16.90 3.26
C THR A 46 -1.12 -16.36 3.49
N ALA A 47 -2.09 -16.76 2.66
CA ALA A 47 -3.50 -16.41 2.84
C ALA A 47 -4.04 -16.91 4.19
N ALA A 48 -3.76 -18.17 4.54
CA ALA A 48 -4.18 -18.76 5.80
C ALA A 48 -3.66 -17.97 7.02
N LYS A 49 -2.36 -17.63 7.00
CA LYS A 49 -1.73 -16.84 8.06
C LYS A 49 -2.34 -15.44 8.18
N ASP A 50 -2.62 -14.78 7.05
CA ASP A 50 -3.20 -13.44 7.06
C ASP A 50 -4.63 -13.46 7.65
N ILE A 51 -5.48 -14.40 7.21
CA ILE A 51 -6.88 -14.47 7.67
C ILE A 51 -7.07 -15.17 9.03
N GLY A 52 -6.00 -15.71 9.63
CA GLY A 52 -6.04 -16.34 10.96
C GLY A 52 -6.50 -17.81 10.97
N LEU A 53 -6.18 -18.56 9.91
CA LEU A 53 -6.44 -20.00 9.77
C LEU A 53 -5.13 -20.79 9.99
N ASP A 54 -5.21 -21.94 10.68
CA ASP A 54 -4.07 -22.87 10.85
C ASP A 54 -4.05 -23.88 9.70
N LEU A 55 -3.15 -23.68 8.72
CA LEU A 55 -3.05 -24.52 7.53
C LEU A 55 -1.85 -25.47 7.59
N GLN A 56 -2.13 -26.78 7.56
CA GLN A 56 -1.12 -27.82 7.43
C GLN A 56 -1.07 -28.38 6.00
N VAL A 57 0.10 -28.31 5.37
CA VAL A 57 0.29 -28.80 3.99
C VAL A 57 0.85 -30.23 4.00
N TYR A 58 0.16 -31.13 3.29
CA TYR A 58 0.54 -32.53 3.11
C TYR A 58 0.92 -32.76 1.65
N ALA A 59 2.20 -33.07 1.42
CA ALA A 59 2.68 -33.47 0.11
C ALA A 59 2.87 -34.98 0.05
N SER A 60 2.27 -35.62 -0.96
CA SER A 60 2.30 -37.08 -1.08
C SER A 60 3.57 -37.60 -1.77
N GLY A 61 4.31 -36.74 -2.46
CA GLY A 61 5.49 -37.15 -3.24
C GLY A 61 5.11 -37.95 -4.49
N ARG A 62 4.04 -37.54 -5.17
CA ARG A 62 3.47 -38.18 -6.38
C ARG A 62 2.92 -39.59 -6.13
N SER A 63 2.52 -39.90 -4.89
CA SER A 63 1.89 -41.18 -4.52
C SER A 63 0.42 -40.94 -4.15
N THR A 64 -0.48 -41.60 -4.88
CA THR A 64 -1.93 -41.57 -4.61
C THR A 64 -2.26 -42.26 -3.29
N ASP A 65 -1.67 -43.44 -3.03
CA ASP A 65 -1.86 -44.19 -1.78
C ASP A 65 -1.46 -43.38 -0.55
N ARG A 66 -0.29 -42.70 -0.62
CA ARG A 66 0.17 -41.85 0.47
C ARG A 66 -0.72 -40.63 0.68
N MET A 67 -1.27 -40.06 -0.40
CA MET A 67 -2.23 -38.95 -0.28
C MET A 67 -3.48 -39.42 0.46
N LEU A 68 -4.05 -40.57 0.10
CA LEU A 68 -5.22 -41.13 0.77
C LEU A 68 -4.95 -41.46 2.25
N GLU A 69 -3.78 -41.99 2.57
CA GLU A 69 -3.37 -42.23 3.95
C GLU A 69 -3.26 -40.93 4.75
N GLN A 70 -2.64 -39.89 4.17
CA GLN A 70 -2.54 -38.57 4.77
C GLN A 70 -3.91 -37.96 5.03
N VAL A 71 -4.84 -38.05 4.06
CA VAL A 71 -6.22 -37.55 4.21
C VAL A 71 -6.94 -38.28 5.34
N ARG A 72 -6.87 -39.63 5.40
CA ARG A 72 -7.50 -40.41 6.49
C ARG A 72 -6.95 -40.02 7.85
N HIS A 73 -5.64 -39.98 7.99
CA HIS A 73 -5.01 -39.65 9.26
C HIS A 73 -5.36 -38.23 9.73
N ALA A 74 -5.36 -37.28 8.80
CA ALA A 74 -5.71 -35.90 9.09
C ALA A 74 -7.19 -35.74 9.45
N ALA A 75 -8.10 -36.42 8.74
CA ALA A 75 -9.52 -36.45 9.06
C ALA A 75 -9.81 -37.06 10.45
N GLU A 76 -9.10 -38.13 10.82
CA GLU A 76 -9.17 -38.76 12.15
C GLU A 76 -8.61 -37.86 13.27
N SER A 77 -7.67 -36.97 12.94
CA SER A 77 -7.03 -36.05 13.90
C SER A 77 -7.88 -34.82 14.29
N GLY A 78 -9.10 -34.71 13.73
CA GLY A 78 -10.06 -33.66 14.06
C GLY A 78 -9.80 -32.32 13.38
N LEU A 79 -9.45 -32.34 12.10
CA LEU A 79 -9.42 -31.11 11.29
C LEU A 79 -10.83 -30.54 11.09
N ASP A 80 -10.93 -29.21 11.07
CA ASP A 80 -12.17 -28.48 10.81
C ASP A 80 -12.55 -28.46 9.33
N GLY A 81 -11.58 -28.70 8.43
CA GLY A 81 -11.81 -28.82 7.00
C GLY A 81 -10.60 -29.35 6.22
N ILE A 82 -10.80 -29.71 4.96
CA ILE A 82 -9.73 -30.13 4.05
C ILE A 82 -9.84 -29.45 2.68
N LEU A 83 -8.68 -29.14 2.11
CA LEU A 83 -8.49 -28.69 0.74
C LEU A 83 -7.74 -29.77 -0.04
N PHE A 84 -8.25 -30.17 -1.19
CA PHE A 84 -7.65 -31.26 -1.97
C PHE A 84 -7.78 -31.03 -3.47
N THR A 85 -6.88 -31.65 -4.23
CA THR A 85 -6.92 -31.68 -5.69
C THR A 85 -7.23 -33.10 -6.18
N ASP A 86 -7.96 -33.26 -7.29
CA ASP A 86 -8.16 -34.57 -7.92
C ASP A 86 -6.90 -35.03 -8.65
N TYR A 87 -5.95 -35.60 -7.90
CA TYR A 87 -4.70 -36.11 -8.46
C TYR A 87 -4.85 -37.55 -8.97
N GLN A 88 -4.76 -37.75 -10.28
CA GLN A 88 -4.89 -39.07 -10.92
C GLN A 88 -6.23 -39.79 -10.62
N GLY A 89 -7.32 -39.03 -10.43
CA GLY A 89 -8.68 -39.57 -10.31
C GLY A 89 -9.08 -40.07 -8.92
N ILE A 90 -8.32 -39.76 -7.87
CA ILE A 90 -8.63 -40.18 -6.49
C ILE A 90 -9.56 -39.20 -5.74
N GLY A 91 -10.05 -38.15 -6.40
CA GLY A 91 -10.89 -37.13 -5.75
C GLY A 91 -12.14 -37.72 -5.07
N GLU A 92 -12.80 -38.70 -5.69
CA GLU A 92 -13.97 -39.36 -5.09
C GLU A 92 -13.61 -40.23 -3.87
N ASP A 93 -12.41 -40.84 -3.85
CA ASP A 93 -11.91 -41.54 -2.67
C ASP A 93 -11.70 -40.58 -1.50
N ILE A 94 -11.18 -39.38 -1.77
CA ILE A 94 -11.01 -38.31 -0.76
C ILE A 94 -12.38 -37.86 -0.24
N LEU A 95 -13.36 -37.68 -1.13
CA LEU A 95 -14.72 -37.31 -0.73
C LEU A 95 -15.40 -38.39 0.13
N ARG A 96 -15.17 -39.68 -0.16
CA ARG A 96 -15.63 -40.78 0.71
C ARG A 96 -15.04 -40.71 2.12
N ILE A 97 -13.76 -40.35 2.24
CA ILE A 97 -13.11 -40.19 3.54
C ILE A 97 -13.72 -39.00 4.29
N ALA A 98 -13.87 -37.86 3.63
CA ALA A 98 -14.46 -36.64 4.19
C ALA A 98 -15.90 -36.85 4.67
N GLU A 99 -16.71 -37.59 3.90
CA GLU A 99 -18.09 -37.93 4.27
C GLU A 99 -18.14 -38.81 5.53
N ALA A 100 -17.25 -39.80 5.62
CA ALA A 100 -17.16 -40.70 6.77
C ALA A 100 -16.72 -39.97 8.05
N SER A 101 -15.81 -39.00 7.94
CA SER A 101 -15.33 -38.18 9.07
C SER A 101 -16.18 -36.95 9.35
N ARG A 102 -17.15 -36.64 8.49
CA ARG A 102 -17.97 -35.41 8.55
C ARG A 102 -17.14 -34.13 8.47
N THR A 103 -16.05 -34.18 7.70
CA THR A 103 -15.11 -33.06 7.54
C THR A 103 -15.45 -32.29 6.25
N PRO A 104 -15.76 -30.99 6.32
CA PRO A 104 -15.93 -30.14 5.14
C PRO A 104 -14.73 -30.26 4.18
N ALA A 105 -15.01 -30.60 2.93
CA ALA A 105 -14.01 -30.77 1.88
C ALA A 105 -14.25 -29.77 0.76
N PHE A 106 -13.19 -29.07 0.37
CA PHE A 106 -13.21 -28.09 -0.71
C PHE A 106 -12.16 -28.45 -1.76
N LEU A 107 -12.59 -28.60 -3.01
CA LEU A 107 -11.73 -29.01 -4.11
C LEU A 107 -10.97 -27.80 -4.66
N VAL A 108 -9.68 -27.95 -4.96
CA VAL A 108 -8.83 -26.89 -5.53
C VAL A 108 -8.04 -27.40 -6.74
N ASN A 109 -7.81 -26.51 -7.70
CA ASN A 109 -6.90 -26.65 -8.85
C ASN A 109 -7.26 -27.70 -9.93
N ALA A 110 -7.96 -28.78 -9.60
CA ALA A 110 -8.37 -29.78 -10.58
C ALA A 110 -9.73 -30.35 -10.22
N GLY A 111 -10.70 -30.17 -11.12
CA GLY A 111 -12.06 -30.70 -10.99
C GLY A 111 -12.09 -32.23 -10.97
N LEU A 112 -13.21 -32.79 -10.49
CA LEU A 112 -13.39 -34.24 -10.46
C LEU A 112 -13.43 -34.82 -11.87
N SER A 113 -12.83 -36.00 -12.01
CA SER A 113 -12.87 -36.81 -13.23
C SER A 113 -14.29 -37.22 -13.63
N ASN A 114 -15.21 -37.37 -12.68
CA ASN A 114 -16.62 -37.63 -12.91
C ASN A 114 -17.44 -36.32 -12.83
N PRO A 115 -17.93 -35.78 -13.95
CA PRO A 115 -18.66 -34.50 -13.98
C PRO A 115 -20.09 -34.61 -13.43
N ASP A 116 -20.63 -35.81 -13.27
CA ASP A 116 -22.02 -36.02 -12.80
C ASP A 116 -22.16 -35.81 -11.28
N ILE A 117 -21.03 -35.80 -10.55
CA ILE A 117 -21.03 -35.58 -9.11
C ILE A 117 -21.01 -34.08 -8.84
N VAL A 118 -22.04 -33.59 -8.15
CA VAL A 118 -22.21 -32.17 -7.80
C VAL A 118 -22.02 -31.99 -6.29
N PRO A 119 -21.40 -30.89 -5.81
CA PRO A 119 -21.24 -30.63 -4.38
C PRO A 119 -22.55 -30.71 -3.61
N ARG A 120 -22.48 -31.19 -2.37
CA ARG A 120 -23.61 -31.31 -1.41
C ARG A 120 -24.74 -32.27 -1.84
N THR A 121 -24.55 -33.06 -2.89
CA THR A 121 -25.52 -34.09 -3.33
C THR A 121 -25.17 -35.47 -2.77
N GLN A 122 -24.37 -36.26 -3.50
CA GLN A 122 -23.89 -37.57 -3.07
C GLN A 122 -22.94 -37.49 -1.87
N TYR A 123 -22.13 -36.43 -1.81
CA TYR A 123 -21.21 -36.12 -0.72
C TYR A 123 -21.66 -34.81 -0.07
N ARG A 124 -22.31 -34.91 1.09
CA ARG A 124 -22.86 -33.75 1.81
C ARG A 124 -21.76 -32.84 2.35
N TYR A 125 -20.62 -33.43 2.72
CA TYR A 125 -19.47 -32.68 3.24
C TYR A 125 -18.54 -32.17 2.13
N TRP A 126 -18.80 -32.48 0.86
CA TRP A 126 -18.19 -31.75 -0.24
C TRP A 126 -18.91 -30.41 -0.42
N ILE A 127 -18.32 -29.34 0.10
CA ILE A 127 -18.99 -28.04 0.23
C ILE A 127 -18.88 -27.18 -1.03
N GLY A 128 -17.88 -27.45 -1.88
CA GLY A 128 -17.64 -26.73 -3.13
C GLY A 128 -16.23 -26.99 -3.69
N GLY A 129 -15.84 -26.18 -4.67
CA GLY A 129 -14.49 -26.19 -5.20
C GLY A 129 -14.19 -25.04 -6.15
N VAL A 130 -12.90 -24.82 -6.39
CA VAL A 130 -12.40 -23.92 -7.42
C VAL A 130 -11.45 -24.69 -8.34
N SER A 131 -11.62 -24.53 -9.65
CA SER A 131 -10.71 -25.10 -10.64
C SER A 131 -10.40 -24.10 -11.75
N PRO A 132 -9.27 -24.21 -12.44
CA PRO A 132 -8.94 -23.36 -13.56
C PRO A 132 -9.94 -23.52 -14.70
N ASP A 133 -10.17 -22.43 -15.43
CA ASP A 133 -10.96 -22.43 -16.65
C ASP A 133 -10.19 -23.02 -17.84
N ASP A 134 -9.59 -24.21 -17.66
CA ASP A 134 -8.64 -24.88 -18.55
C ASP A 134 -9.04 -24.87 -20.03
N ARG A 135 -10.33 -25.13 -20.33
CA ARG A 135 -10.83 -25.09 -21.70
C ARG A 135 -10.77 -23.70 -22.29
N GLN A 136 -11.18 -22.69 -21.53
CA GLN A 136 -11.14 -21.30 -21.98
C GLN A 136 -9.71 -20.77 -22.07
N ALA A 137 -8.81 -21.21 -21.19
CA ALA A 137 -7.38 -20.92 -21.31
C ALA A 137 -6.78 -21.50 -22.60
N GLY A 138 -7.17 -22.73 -22.97
CA GLY A 138 -6.79 -23.32 -24.26
C GLY A 138 -7.26 -22.49 -25.46
N VAL A 139 -8.52 -22.02 -25.43
CA VAL A 139 -9.10 -21.11 -26.44
C VAL A 139 -8.33 -19.79 -26.49
N ARG A 140 -8.09 -19.16 -25.33
CA ARG A 140 -7.39 -17.87 -25.25
C ARG A 140 -5.95 -18.00 -25.78
N LEU A 141 -5.25 -19.08 -25.42
CA LEU A 141 -3.85 -19.25 -25.82
C LEU A 141 -3.69 -19.34 -27.34
N ILE A 142 -4.49 -20.20 -28.00
CA ILE A 142 -4.40 -20.29 -29.45
C ILE A 142 -4.89 -19.01 -30.13
N THR A 143 -5.91 -18.33 -29.58
CA THR A 143 -6.40 -17.07 -30.15
C THR A 143 -5.35 -15.97 -30.09
N SER A 144 -4.63 -15.84 -28.96
CA SER A 144 -3.51 -14.89 -28.81
C SER A 144 -2.38 -15.21 -29.78
N LEU A 145 -1.97 -16.48 -29.88
CA LEU A 145 -0.91 -16.90 -30.81
C LEU A 145 -1.28 -16.62 -32.27
N ILE A 146 -2.54 -16.84 -32.67
CA ILE A 146 -3.00 -16.48 -34.01
C ILE A 146 -2.89 -14.97 -34.25
N GLY A 147 -3.29 -14.15 -33.27
CA GLY A 147 -3.15 -12.69 -33.35
C GLY A 147 -1.70 -12.26 -33.55
N MET A 148 -0.79 -12.78 -32.74
CA MET A 148 0.64 -12.48 -32.81
C MET A 148 1.28 -12.97 -34.11
N ALA A 149 0.91 -14.16 -34.60
CA ALA A 149 1.35 -14.64 -35.91
C ALA A 149 0.84 -13.75 -37.05
N ALA A 150 -0.39 -13.23 -36.93
CA ALA A 150 -0.97 -12.31 -37.91
C ALA A 150 -0.23 -10.95 -37.94
N GLU A 151 0.15 -10.43 -36.78
CA GLU A 151 0.97 -9.21 -36.65
C GLU A 151 2.36 -9.37 -37.31
N ARG A 152 2.90 -10.60 -37.28
CA ARG A 152 4.11 -10.99 -38.01
C ARG A 152 3.88 -11.28 -39.50
N GLY A 153 2.66 -11.06 -40.01
CA GLY A 153 2.31 -11.15 -41.43
C GLY A 153 1.79 -12.52 -41.91
N ALA A 154 1.55 -13.47 -41.00
CA ALA A 154 0.98 -14.77 -41.36
C ALA A 154 -0.48 -14.63 -41.84
N LYS A 155 -0.83 -15.34 -42.92
CA LYS A 155 -2.19 -15.40 -43.49
C LYS A 155 -2.86 -16.78 -43.36
N ALA A 156 -2.09 -17.78 -42.96
CA ALA A 156 -2.53 -19.12 -42.64
C ALA A 156 -1.72 -19.57 -41.41
N TYR A 157 -2.36 -20.33 -40.51
CA TYR A 157 -1.81 -20.63 -39.20
C TYR A 157 -1.61 -22.13 -39.06
N THR A 158 -0.36 -22.56 -38.98
CA THR A 158 0.02 -23.96 -38.88
C THR A 158 0.55 -24.20 -37.48
N VAL A 159 -0.12 -25.09 -36.73
CA VAL A 159 0.05 -25.25 -35.29
C VAL A 159 0.68 -26.60 -34.97
N LEU A 160 1.74 -26.58 -34.17
CA LEU A 160 2.25 -27.73 -33.43
C LEU A 160 1.79 -27.62 -31.97
N ALA A 161 1.19 -28.68 -31.43
CA ALA A 161 0.75 -28.71 -30.04
C ALA A 161 1.53 -29.74 -29.21
N TYR A 162 2.13 -29.31 -28.10
CA TYR A 162 2.54 -30.21 -27.01
C TYR A 162 1.36 -30.33 -26.03
N THR A 163 0.93 -31.55 -25.72
CA THR A 163 -0.36 -31.82 -25.06
C THR A 163 -0.26 -32.53 -23.72
N GLY A 164 0.88 -33.13 -23.40
CA GLY A 164 1.10 -33.77 -22.10
C GLY A 164 0.46 -35.16 -21.95
N LYS A 165 0.14 -35.54 -20.70
CA LYS A 165 -0.55 -36.80 -20.36
C LYS A 165 -2.05 -36.68 -20.54
N ASN A 166 -2.74 -37.83 -20.53
CA ASN A 166 -4.20 -37.90 -20.51
C ASN A 166 -4.75 -37.60 -19.10
N GLU A 167 -4.54 -36.37 -18.62
CA GLU A 167 -5.11 -35.86 -17.36
C GLU A 167 -6.14 -34.76 -17.67
N LEU A 168 -7.17 -34.64 -16.83
CA LEU A 168 -8.35 -33.80 -17.12
C LEU A 168 -8.01 -32.34 -17.46
N PRO A 169 -7.13 -31.62 -16.73
CA PRO A 169 -6.76 -30.25 -17.08
C PRO A 169 -6.13 -30.13 -18.48
N MET A 170 -5.21 -31.04 -18.81
CA MET A 170 -4.53 -31.09 -20.11
C MET A 170 -5.53 -31.37 -21.25
N LEU A 171 -6.45 -32.32 -21.03
CA LEU A 171 -7.50 -32.65 -22.00
C LEU A 171 -8.42 -31.46 -22.27
N ARG A 172 -8.86 -30.74 -21.23
CA ARG A 172 -9.70 -29.54 -21.38
C ARG A 172 -8.99 -28.43 -22.15
N ARG A 173 -7.69 -28.19 -21.87
CA ARG A 173 -6.87 -27.22 -22.64
C ARG A 173 -6.80 -27.58 -24.12
N LEU A 174 -6.57 -28.86 -24.43
CA LEU A 174 -6.55 -29.37 -25.80
C LEU A 174 -7.92 -29.24 -26.47
N GLU A 175 -9.03 -29.54 -25.78
CA GLU A 175 -10.39 -29.31 -26.30
C GLU A 175 -10.62 -27.84 -26.69
N GLY A 176 -10.10 -26.90 -25.90
CA GLY A 176 -10.13 -25.48 -26.19
C GLY A 176 -9.39 -25.12 -27.48
N LEU A 177 -8.17 -25.63 -27.64
CA LEU A 177 -7.39 -25.50 -28.89
C LEU A 177 -8.18 -26.08 -30.07
N GLN A 178 -8.67 -27.31 -29.94
CA GLN A 178 -9.37 -28.03 -31.01
C GLN A 178 -10.66 -27.30 -31.42
N ALA A 179 -11.37 -26.68 -30.48
CA ALA A 179 -12.57 -25.91 -30.76
C ALA A 179 -12.29 -24.72 -31.69
N VAL A 180 -11.16 -24.03 -31.50
CA VAL A 180 -10.75 -22.91 -32.38
C VAL A 180 -10.31 -23.43 -33.75
N VAL A 181 -9.50 -24.49 -33.79
CA VAL A 181 -9.05 -25.12 -35.05
C VAL A 181 -10.24 -25.58 -35.89
N ASN A 182 -11.23 -26.23 -35.28
CA ASN A 182 -12.43 -26.72 -35.97
C ASN A 182 -13.33 -25.58 -36.46
N ALA A 183 -13.32 -24.43 -35.79
CA ALA A 183 -14.11 -23.26 -36.17
C ALA A 183 -13.44 -22.39 -37.25
N ARG A 184 -12.14 -22.56 -37.50
CA ARG A 184 -11.34 -21.70 -38.37
C ARG A 184 -10.64 -22.47 -39.49
N PRO A 185 -11.10 -22.36 -40.75
CA PRO A 185 -10.52 -23.11 -41.87
C PRO A 185 -9.10 -22.65 -42.25
N ASP A 186 -8.67 -21.49 -41.77
CA ASP A 186 -7.34 -20.93 -41.96
C ASP A 186 -6.33 -21.35 -40.87
N VAL A 187 -6.76 -22.15 -39.89
CA VAL A 187 -5.92 -22.72 -38.83
C VAL A 187 -5.84 -24.23 -39.02
N THR A 188 -4.63 -24.76 -39.11
CA THR A 188 -4.36 -26.20 -39.27
C THR A 188 -3.48 -26.69 -38.13
N LEU A 189 -4.03 -27.58 -37.29
CA LEU A 189 -3.24 -28.35 -36.32
C LEU A 189 -2.56 -29.52 -37.04
N VAL A 190 -1.24 -29.45 -37.22
CA VAL A 190 -0.49 -30.48 -37.99
C VAL A 190 -0.14 -31.69 -37.14
N GLU A 191 0.23 -31.48 -35.88
CA GLU A 191 0.51 -32.56 -34.95
C GLU A 191 0.18 -32.14 -33.51
N ALA A 192 -0.37 -33.07 -32.74
CA ALA A 192 -0.61 -32.95 -31.30
C ALA A 192 0.14 -34.06 -30.58
N LEU A 193 1.20 -33.69 -29.86
CA LEU A 193 2.19 -34.63 -29.32
C LEU A 193 2.05 -34.76 -27.80
N PRO A 194 1.94 -35.98 -27.25
CA PRO A 194 1.84 -36.22 -25.81
C PRO A 194 3.22 -36.19 -25.13
N ILE A 195 3.99 -35.13 -25.38
CA ILE A 195 5.31 -34.90 -24.76
C ILE A 195 5.08 -34.22 -23.40
N ASN A 196 5.77 -34.70 -22.37
CA ASN A 196 5.62 -34.22 -20.98
C ASN A 196 6.83 -33.46 -20.47
N ASP A 197 8.01 -33.95 -20.82
CA ASP A 197 9.31 -33.45 -20.40
C ASP A 197 10.40 -33.93 -21.37
N GLY A 198 11.63 -33.44 -21.18
CA GLY A 198 12.80 -33.87 -21.93
C GLY A 198 13.12 -32.98 -23.12
N GLU A 199 14.23 -32.27 -23.02
CA GLU A 199 14.70 -31.33 -24.04
C GLU A 199 14.86 -31.99 -25.42
N SER A 200 15.53 -33.15 -25.48
CA SER A 200 15.70 -33.90 -26.75
C SER A 200 14.37 -34.31 -27.38
N ALA A 201 13.39 -34.71 -26.58
CA ALA A 201 12.08 -35.11 -27.11
C ALA A 201 11.34 -33.92 -27.74
N VAL A 202 11.44 -32.73 -27.12
CA VAL A 202 10.86 -31.49 -27.64
C VAL A 202 11.56 -31.06 -28.93
N THR A 203 12.89 -30.99 -28.93
CA THR A 203 13.67 -30.48 -30.06
C THR A 203 13.65 -31.41 -31.26
N GLU A 204 13.78 -32.73 -31.07
CA GLU A 204 13.68 -33.71 -32.16
C GLU A 204 12.30 -33.70 -32.82
N ALA A 205 11.24 -33.57 -32.02
CA ALA A 205 9.88 -33.45 -32.51
C ALA A 205 9.67 -32.14 -33.28
N PHE A 206 10.14 -31.01 -32.73
CA PHE A 206 10.06 -29.71 -33.38
C PHE A 206 10.76 -29.73 -34.74
N ASP A 207 11.99 -30.23 -34.81
CA ASP A 207 12.76 -30.33 -36.05
C ASP A 207 12.09 -31.23 -37.09
N ARG A 208 11.49 -32.34 -36.65
CA ARG A 208 10.72 -33.24 -37.55
C ARG A 208 9.53 -32.49 -38.14
N VAL A 209 8.72 -31.86 -37.31
CA VAL A 209 7.51 -31.15 -37.75
C VAL A 209 7.86 -29.96 -38.64
N MET A 210 8.89 -29.19 -38.30
CA MET A 210 9.39 -28.09 -39.14
C MET A 210 9.83 -28.58 -40.53
N ARG A 211 10.49 -29.74 -40.62
CA ARG A 211 10.89 -30.34 -41.91
C ARG A 211 9.69 -30.82 -42.73
N ASP A 212 8.72 -31.48 -42.08
CA ASP A 212 7.55 -32.06 -42.75
C ASP A 212 6.49 -30.99 -43.08
N HIS A 213 6.48 -29.89 -42.32
CA HIS A 213 5.54 -28.78 -42.43
C HIS A 213 6.30 -27.43 -42.39
N PRO A 214 6.96 -27.01 -43.49
CA PRO A 214 7.76 -25.77 -43.53
C PRO A 214 6.94 -24.48 -43.35
N GLY A 215 5.60 -24.57 -43.33
CA GLY A 215 4.70 -23.46 -43.00
C GLY A 215 4.33 -23.37 -41.52
N LEU A 216 4.95 -24.16 -40.63
CA LEU A 216 4.76 -24.08 -39.18
C LEU A 216 5.09 -22.67 -38.70
N ASN A 217 4.14 -22.04 -38.01
CA ASN A 217 4.31 -20.69 -37.48
C ASN A 217 3.72 -20.47 -36.08
N ILE A 218 3.12 -21.50 -35.48
CA ILE A 218 2.62 -21.47 -34.11
C ILE A 218 3.06 -22.73 -33.37
N VAL A 219 3.64 -22.54 -32.18
CA VAL A 219 3.82 -23.61 -31.18
C VAL A 219 2.95 -23.30 -29.97
N TRP A 220 2.02 -24.21 -29.71
CA TRP A 220 1.11 -24.18 -28.57
C TRP A 220 1.55 -25.26 -27.57
N SER A 221 1.60 -24.94 -26.28
CA SER A 221 1.98 -25.92 -25.25
C SER A 221 1.08 -25.85 -24.02
N PHE A 222 0.68 -27.02 -23.51
CA PHE A 222 0.00 -27.14 -22.22
C PHE A 222 0.89 -26.74 -21.02
N TYR A 223 2.22 -26.77 -21.20
CA TYR A 223 3.23 -26.43 -20.21
C TYR A 223 4.27 -25.50 -20.84
N ASP A 224 4.44 -24.32 -20.26
CA ASP A 224 5.22 -23.23 -20.85
C ASP A 224 6.71 -23.54 -21.10
N GLU A 225 7.34 -24.34 -20.25
CA GLU A 225 8.76 -24.69 -20.44
C GLU A 225 9.01 -25.49 -21.71
N LEU A 226 8.04 -26.30 -22.20
CA LEU A 226 8.21 -27.04 -23.46
C LEU A 226 8.21 -26.08 -24.66
N ALA A 227 7.35 -25.06 -24.64
CA ALA A 227 7.35 -24.02 -25.66
C ALA A 227 8.65 -23.21 -25.61
N LEU A 228 9.15 -22.92 -24.40
CA LEU A 228 10.42 -22.22 -24.21
C LEU A 228 11.62 -23.01 -24.74
N ILE A 229 11.65 -24.33 -24.50
CA ILE A 229 12.69 -25.22 -25.05
C ILE A 229 12.66 -25.18 -26.59
N ALA A 230 11.48 -25.37 -27.19
CA ALA A 230 11.34 -25.33 -28.65
C ALA A 230 11.76 -23.97 -29.23
N SER A 231 11.40 -22.87 -28.54
CA SER A 231 11.77 -21.52 -28.95
C SER A 231 13.28 -21.26 -28.88
N ARG A 232 13.94 -21.67 -27.79
CA ARG A 232 15.40 -21.51 -27.66
C ARG A 232 16.14 -22.26 -28.76
N HIS A 233 15.74 -23.51 -29.01
CA HIS A 233 16.29 -24.32 -30.10
C HIS A 233 16.07 -23.66 -31.47
N GLN A 234 14.87 -23.12 -31.73
CA GLN A 234 14.61 -22.34 -32.93
C GLN A 234 15.51 -21.09 -33.03
N HIS A 235 15.72 -20.35 -31.95
CA HIS A 235 16.58 -19.15 -31.94
C HIS A 235 18.07 -19.46 -32.15
N GLU A 236 18.52 -20.65 -31.75
CA GLU A 236 19.89 -21.12 -32.04
C GLU A 236 20.08 -21.46 -33.52
N ILE A 237 19.03 -21.91 -34.20
CA ILE A 237 19.06 -22.29 -35.62
C ILE A 237 18.79 -21.09 -36.54
N ASP A 238 17.69 -20.36 -36.30
CA ASP A 238 17.23 -19.24 -37.11
C ASP A 238 16.24 -18.35 -36.33
N SER A 239 16.70 -17.17 -35.91
CA SER A 239 15.87 -16.18 -35.20
C SER A 239 14.86 -15.44 -36.10
N ALA A 240 14.93 -15.60 -37.43
CA ALA A 240 14.06 -14.88 -38.39
C ALA A 240 12.82 -15.68 -38.84
N ASN A 241 12.63 -16.92 -38.36
CA ASN A 241 11.60 -17.85 -38.83
C ASN A 241 10.15 -17.43 -38.48
N GLY A 242 9.95 -16.39 -37.67
CA GLY A 242 8.63 -15.78 -37.42
C GLY A 242 7.65 -16.62 -36.60
N VAL A 243 8.02 -17.84 -36.18
CA VAL A 243 7.22 -18.73 -35.33
C VAL A 243 6.91 -18.06 -33.99
N VAL A 244 5.65 -18.10 -33.57
CA VAL A 244 5.22 -17.65 -32.24
C VAL A 244 5.08 -18.82 -31.28
N PHE A 245 5.47 -18.61 -30.03
CA PHE A 245 5.53 -19.64 -28.99
C PHE A 245 4.70 -19.23 -27.79
N GLY A 246 3.85 -20.15 -27.30
CA GLY A 246 3.06 -19.89 -26.12
C GLY A 246 2.78 -21.09 -25.25
N GLY A 247 2.56 -20.80 -23.97
CA GLY A 247 2.49 -21.78 -22.89
C GLY A 247 1.38 -21.51 -21.88
N ILE A 248 1.27 -22.42 -20.91
CA ILE A 248 0.42 -22.27 -19.73
C ILE A 248 1.20 -22.73 -18.51
N ASN A 249 1.72 -21.81 -17.69
CA ASN A 249 1.97 -22.07 -16.25
C ASN A 249 2.38 -20.82 -15.46
N TRP A 250 2.99 -19.81 -16.11
CA TRP A 250 3.78 -18.75 -15.46
C TRP A 250 4.97 -19.27 -14.66
N SER A 251 5.72 -20.23 -15.23
CA SER A 251 6.99 -20.65 -14.65
C SER A 251 8.00 -19.49 -14.63
N GLY A 252 8.90 -19.48 -13.63
CA GLY A 252 9.96 -18.46 -13.58
C GLY A 252 10.76 -18.34 -14.90
N PRO A 253 11.18 -19.46 -15.52
CA PRO A 253 11.83 -19.45 -16.83
C PRO A 253 10.95 -18.90 -17.97
N SER A 254 9.64 -19.18 -18.00
CA SER A 254 8.76 -18.69 -19.06
C SER A 254 8.54 -17.19 -18.98
N LEU A 255 8.33 -16.65 -17.78
CA LEU A 255 8.18 -15.20 -17.58
C LEU A 255 9.46 -14.45 -17.95
N GLN A 256 10.62 -15.00 -17.63
CA GLN A 256 11.89 -14.44 -18.13
C GLN A 256 12.00 -14.58 -19.66
N GLY A 257 11.50 -15.68 -20.22
CA GLY A 257 11.42 -15.89 -21.66
C GLY A 257 10.59 -14.84 -22.39
N LEU A 258 9.48 -14.37 -21.80
CA LEU A 258 8.66 -13.27 -22.35
C LEU A 258 9.47 -11.97 -22.48
N GLU A 259 10.24 -11.61 -21.44
CA GLU A 259 11.11 -10.41 -21.47
C GLU A 259 12.22 -10.50 -22.51
N GLN A 260 12.70 -11.71 -22.76
CA GLN A 260 13.77 -11.99 -23.71
C GLN A 260 13.27 -12.16 -25.16
N GLY A 261 11.95 -12.10 -25.39
CA GLY A 261 11.35 -12.39 -26.69
C GLY A 261 11.42 -13.87 -27.12
N LEU A 262 11.71 -14.77 -26.17
CA LEU A 262 11.73 -16.21 -26.40
C LEU A 262 10.33 -16.84 -26.28
N LEU A 263 9.39 -16.18 -25.61
CA LEU A 263 7.98 -16.55 -25.63
C LEU A 263 7.16 -15.32 -26.01
N ASP A 264 6.01 -15.55 -26.64
CA ASP A 264 5.11 -14.49 -27.07
C ASP A 264 3.96 -14.29 -26.07
N VAL A 265 3.44 -15.39 -25.53
CA VAL A 265 2.33 -15.38 -24.57
C VAL A 265 2.41 -16.56 -23.62
N ASP A 266 2.10 -16.33 -22.35
CA ASP A 266 2.00 -17.39 -21.34
C ASP A 266 0.75 -17.20 -20.49
N MET A 267 -0.07 -18.25 -20.35
CA MET A 267 -1.27 -18.22 -19.52
C MET A 267 -0.97 -18.69 -18.10
N GLY A 268 -1.57 -18.03 -17.11
CA GLY A 268 -1.43 -18.47 -15.73
C GLY A 268 -2.44 -17.83 -14.79
N GLY A 269 -2.23 -18.05 -13.49
CA GLY A 269 -3.11 -17.56 -12.42
C GLY A 269 -3.77 -18.65 -11.60
N HIS A 270 -3.80 -19.89 -12.08
CA HIS A 270 -4.27 -21.06 -11.32
C HIS A 270 -3.40 -21.40 -10.08
N ILE A 271 -2.26 -20.73 -9.92
CA ILE A 271 -1.43 -20.83 -8.72
C ILE A 271 -2.13 -20.25 -7.48
N PHE A 272 -3.07 -19.31 -7.68
CA PHE A 272 -3.82 -18.66 -6.62
C PHE A 272 -5.00 -19.50 -6.11
N ASP A 273 -5.42 -20.55 -6.82
CA ASP A 273 -6.58 -21.39 -6.43
C ASP A 273 -6.44 -21.95 -5.02
N GLY A 274 -5.21 -22.21 -4.55
CA GLY A 274 -4.95 -22.63 -3.18
C GLY A 274 -5.33 -21.57 -2.14
N ALA A 275 -4.96 -20.31 -2.38
CA ALA A 275 -5.35 -19.19 -1.53
C ALA A 275 -6.86 -18.92 -1.59
N GLN A 276 -7.46 -19.00 -2.78
CA GLN A 276 -8.91 -18.86 -2.95
C GLN A 276 -9.67 -19.94 -2.15
N GLY A 277 -9.24 -21.19 -2.26
CA GLY A 277 -9.83 -22.30 -1.49
C GLY A 277 -9.68 -22.12 0.02
N VAL A 278 -8.53 -21.62 0.49
CA VAL A 278 -8.31 -21.28 1.91
C VAL A 278 -9.32 -20.24 2.39
N ILE A 279 -9.49 -19.15 1.64
CA ILE A 279 -10.42 -18.06 1.99
C ILE A 279 -11.86 -18.55 2.04
N MET A 280 -12.30 -19.26 1.00
CA MET A 280 -13.68 -19.73 0.90
C MET A 280 -14.01 -20.80 1.95
N LEU A 281 -13.08 -21.70 2.24
CA LEU A 281 -13.25 -22.67 3.33
C LEU A 281 -13.26 -21.98 4.70
N PHE A 282 -12.39 -20.99 4.93
CA PHE A 282 -12.40 -20.19 6.16
C PHE A 282 -13.72 -19.46 6.36
N ASP A 283 -14.24 -18.80 5.32
CA ASP A 283 -15.51 -18.11 5.36
C ASP A 283 -16.67 -19.07 5.66
N TYR A 284 -16.70 -20.25 4.99
CA TYR A 284 -17.69 -21.28 5.28
C TYR A 284 -17.66 -21.75 6.74
N LEU A 285 -16.46 -21.98 7.30
CA LEU A 285 -16.28 -22.39 8.70
C LEU A 285 -16.72 -21.30 9.69
N ASN A 286 -16.71 -20.04 9.27
CA ASN A 286 -17.19 -18.90 10.05
C ASN A 286 -18.66 -18.52 9.76
N GLY A 287 -19.40 -19.38 9.04
CA GLY A 287 -20.84 -19.23 8.81
C GLY A 287 -21.22 -18.42 7.57
N HIS A 288 -20.26 -18.08 6.71
CA HIS A 288 -20.50 -17.44 5.42
C HIS A 288 -20.56 -18.49 4.31
N ASP A 289 -21.75 -19.03 4.06
CA ASP A 289 -21.97 -19.96 2.94
C ASP A 289 -21.98 -19.21 1.59
N PHE A 290 -21.34 -19.79 0.58
CA PHE A 290 -21.22 -19.24 -0.77
C PHE A 290 -22.22 -19.83 -1.77
N SER A 291 -23.13 -20.71 -1.32
CA SER A 291 -24.11 -21.39 -2.18
C SER A 291 -25.01 -20.46 -3.01
N ASP A 292 -25.25 -19.23 -2.57
CA ASP A 292 -26.01 -18.22 -3.34
C ASP A 292 -25.25 -17.70 -4.58
N GLU A 293 -23.93 -17.89 -4.64
CA GLU A 293 -23.07 -17.51 -5.78
C GLU A 293 -22.66 -18.70 -6.65
N GLY A 294 -22.80 -19.92 -6.14
CA GLY A 294 -22.40 -21.15 -6.78
C GLY A 294 -21.62 -22.06 -5.85
N LEU A 295 -21.40 -23.31 -6.26
CA LEU A 295 -20.62 -24.28 -5.48
C LEU A 295 -19.32 -24.69 -6.18
N LEU A 296 -19.22 -24.44 -7.48
CA LEU A 296 -18.05 -24.69 -8.30
C LEU A 296 -17.68 -23.39 -8.99
N PHE A 297 -16.47 -22.92 -8.71
CA PHE A 297 -15.94 -21.67 -9.21
C PHE A 297 -14.85 -21.95 -10.24
N ASP A 298 -14.85 -21.17 -11.31
CA ASP A 298 -13.78 -21.20 -12.30
C ASP A 298 -12.79 -20.08 -12.00
N SER A 299 -11.51 -20.40 -11.83
CA SER A 299 -10.45 -19.40 -11.75
C SER A 299 -10.01 -19.01 -13.15
N ASN A 300 -9.99 -17.70 -13.42
CA ASN A 300 -9.70 -17.17 -14.74
C ASN A 300 -8.19 -17.13 -14.98
N MET A 301 -7.69 -17.99 -15.88
CA MET A 301 -6.30 -17.91 -16.31
C MET A 301 -6.09 -16.79 -17.34
N ILE A 302 -5.16 -15.89 -17.05
CA ILE A 302 -4.92 -14.69 -17.87
C ILE A 302 -3.59 -14.76 -18.61
N ALA A 303 -3.51 -14.00 -19.70
CA ALA A 303 -2.32 -13.93 -20.55
C ALA A 303 -1.29 -12.96 -19.97
N ALA A 304 -0.04 -13.43 -19.88
CA ALA A 304 1.15 -12.61 -19.76
C ALA A 304 1.81 -12.48 -21.12
N THR A 305 2.25 -11.26 -21.42
CA THR A 305 3.00 -10.85 -22.62
C THR A 305 4.20 -10.01 -22.18
N ALA A 306 5.10 -9.67 -23.11
CA ALA A 306 6.24 -8.80 -22.81
C ALA A 306 5.84 -7.48 -22.12
N ASP A 307 4.68 -6.90 -22.46
CA ASP A 307 4.22 -5.63 -21.88
C ASP A 307 3.63 -5.77 -20.47
N THR A 308 3.22 -6.97 -20.08
CA THR A 308 2.48 -7.22 -18.83
C THR A 308 3.24 -8.07 -17.82
N VAL A 309 4.34 -8.69 -18.25
CA VAL A 309 5.11 -9.67 -17.46
C VAL A 309 5.64 -9.11 -16.14
N ASP A 310 6.06 -7.84 -16.11
CA ASP A 310 6.55 -7.18 -14.89
C ASP A 310 5.50 -7.10 -13.79
N ARG A 311 4.22 -7.00 -14.15
CA ARG A 311 3.11 -7.01 -13.20
C ARG A 311 2.99 -8.39 -12.54
N PHE A 312 2.99 -9.45 -13.34
CA PHE A 312 2.81 -10.82 -12.84
C PHE A 312 4.02 -11.31 -12.05
N LYS A 313 5.24 -10.98 -12.50
CA LYS A 313 6.47 -11.27 -11.75
C LYS A 313 6.45 -10.64 -10.35
N ARG A 314 5.94 -9.41 -10.21
CA ARG A 314 5.79 -8.76 -8.89
C ARG A 314 4.81 -9.49 -7.99
N ILE A 315 3.65 -9.89 -8.51
CA ILE A 315 2.65 -10.65 -7.75
C ILE A 315 3.24 -11.99 -7.27
N LEU A 316 3.86 -12.74 -8.19
CA LEU A 316 4.43 -14.06 -7.89
C LEU A 316 5.65 -14.00 -6.96
N ALA A 317 6.36 -12.88 -6.94
CA ALA A 317 7.54 -12.70 -6.10
C ALA A 317 7.21 -12.37 -4.64
N ASP A 318 6.00 -11.92 -4.33
CA ASP A 318 5.63 -11.51 -2.97
C ASP A 318 4.17 -11.86 -2.63
N PRO A 319 3.92 -13.10 -2.18
CA PRO A 319 2.59 -13.51 -1.73
C PRO A 319 2.02 -12.65 -0.58
N LEU A 320 2.87 -11.97 0.20
CA LEU A 320 2.44 -11.09 1.30
C LEU A 320 1.92 -9.73 0.79
N SER A 321 2.16 -9.40 -0.47
CA SER A 321 1.64 -8.17 -1.06
C SER A 321 0.11 -8.20 -1.23
N ILE A 322 -0.54 -9.36 -1.16
CA ILE A 322 -2.00 -9.45 -1.32
C ILE A 322 -2.69 -9.30 0.04
N ASP A 323 -3.67 -8.40 0.13
CA ASP A 323 -4.57 -8.29 1.29
C ASP A 323 -5.66 -9.37 1.21
N TYR A 324 -5.41 -10.54 1.82
CA TYR A 324 -6.36 -11.66 1.77
C TYR A 324 -7.57 -11.42 2.68
N LYS A 325 -7.47 -10.56 3.69
CA LYS A 325 -8.61 -10.14 4.52
C LYS A 325 -9.63 -9.35 3.72
N ALA A 326 -9.19 -8.49 2.80
CA ALA A 326 -10.09 -7.80 1.89
C ALA A 326 -10.92 -8.77 1.02
N LEU A 327 -10.37 -9.96 0.73
CA LEU A 327 -10.99 -11.01 -0.08
C LEU A 327 -11.85 -12.00 0.74
N SER A 328 -11.84 -11.91 2.07
CA SER A 328 -12.63 -12.77 2.98
C SER A 328 -13.90 -12.07 3.42
N LYS A 329 -15.06 -12.71 3.32
CA LYS A 329 -16.33 -12.17 3.81
C LYS A 329 -16.39 -12.08 5.33
N THR A 330 -15.63 -12.93 6.02
CA THR A 330 -15.48 -12.88 7.48
C THR A 330 -14.80 -11.58 7.93
N HIS A 331 -13.75 -11.16 7.22
CA HIS A 331 -12.97 -9.96 7.55
C HIS A 331 -13.51 -8.68 6.88
N ASN A 332 -14.02 -8.78 5.66
CA ASN A 332 -14.55 -7.67 4.88
C ASN A 332 -16.09 -7.78 4.73
N ARG A 333 -16.82 -7.06 5.60
CA ARG A 333 -18.30 -7.03 5.59
C ARG A 333 -18.90 -6.35 4.36
N ASN A 334 -18.12 -5.58 3.62
CA ASN A 334 -18.56 -4.93 2.39
C ASN A 334 -18.44 -5.83 1.16
N LEU A 335 -17.75 -6.97 1.28
CA LEU A 335 -17.59 -7.93 0.18
C LEU A 335 -18.92 -8.62 -0.12
N ARG A 336 -19.51 -8.29 -1.27
CA ARG A 336 -20.81 -8.85 -1.69
C ARG A 336 -20.69 -10.16 -2.45
N GLN A 337 -19.64 -10.29 -3.27
CA GLN A 337 -19.38 -11.46 -4.10
C GLN A 337 -17.89 -11.81 -4.06
N TYR A 338 -17.57 -13.09 -4.25
CA TYR A 338 -16.19 -13.51 -4.45
C TYR A 338 -15.70 -13.10 -5.84
N ALA A 339 -14.75 -12.17 -5.87
CA ALA A 339 -14.06 -11.77 -7.08
C ALA A 339 -12.57 -12.08 -6.93
N PHE A 340 -12.16 -13.24 -7.42
CA PHE A 340 -10.76 -13.67 -7.39
C PHE A 340 -10.06 -13.52 -8.74
N ASP A 341 -10.52 -12.61 -9.58
CA ASP A 341 -9.80 -12.31 -10.81
C ASP A 341 -8.49 -11.58 -10.49
N LEU A 342 -7.48 -11.79 -11.32
CA LEU A 342 -6.15 -11.23 -11.10
C LEU A 342 -6.06 -9.70 -11.26
N ASN A 343 -7.07 -9.07 -11.84
CA ASN A 343 -7.19 -7.61 -11.83
C ASN A 343 -7.66 -7.12 -10.46
N GLU A 344 -8.65 -7.77 -9.86
CA GLU A 344 -9.11 -7.51 -8.49
C GLU A 344 -8.02 -7.82 -7.45
N ILE A 345 -7.32 -8.97 -7.57
CA ILE A 345 -6.17 -9.28 -6.70
C ILE A 345 -5.10 -8.19 -6.81
N ALA A 346 -4.86 -7.64 -8.01
CA ALA A 346 -3.92 -6.54 -8.20
C ALA A 346 -4.41 -5.20 -7.60
N MET A 347 -5.72 -4.94 -7.56
CA MET A 347 -6.28 -3.78 -6.85
C MET A 347 -6.13 -3.90 -5.33
N HIS A 348 -6.06 -5.13 -4.82
CA HIS A 348 -5.83 -5.45 -3.41
C HIS A 348 -4.36 -5.77 -3.09
N MET A 349 -3.44 -5.45 -4.02
CA MET A 349 -2.02 -5.50 -3.71
C MET A 349 -1.62 -4.30 -2.86
N GLN A 350 -1.28 -4.59 -1.61
CA GLN A 350 -0.45 -3.74 -0.78
C GLN A 350 0.93 -3.59 -1.46
N PRO A 351 1.58 -2.42 -1.37
CA PRO A 351 2.97 -2.29 -1.81
C PRO A 351 3.83 -3.27 -1.01
N GLY A 352 4.21 -4.40 -1.61
CA GLY A 352 5.23 -5.28 -1.04
C GLY A 352 6.55 -4.53 -0.91
N ALA A 353 7.37 -4.85 0.09
CA ALA A 353 8.65 -4.15 0.29
C ALA A 353 9.67 -4.39 -0.86
N GLY A 354 9.38 -5.25 -1.83
CA GLY A 354 10.27 -5.52 -2.96
C GLY A 354 11.59 -6.16 -2.50
N LEU A 355 11.48 -7.16 -1.62
CA LEU A 355 12.64 -7.82 -1.02
C LEU A 355 13.39 -8.70 -2.04
N THR A 356 14.72 -8.68 -1.98
CA THR A 356 15.56 -9.56 -2.78
C THR A 356 15.55 -10.99 -2.22
N PRO A 357 15.97 -12.01 -3.00
CA PRO A 357 16.15 -13.36 -2.48
C PRO A 357 17.13 -13.44 -1.29
N SER A 358 18.19 -12.62 -1.27
CA SER A 358 19.14 -12.58 -0.15
C SER A 358 18.51 -12.00 1.12
N GLU A 359 17.68 -10.96 0.99
CA GLU A 359 16.93 -10.37 2.11
C GLU A 359 15.91 -11.35 2.68
N ARG A 360 15.18 -12.07 1.83
CA ARG A 360 14.24 -13.14 2.26
C ARG A 360 14.94 -14.29 2.98
N ASN A 361 16.08 -14.73 2.46
CA ASN A 361 16.89 -15.74 3.15
C ASN A 361 17.38 -15.22 4.51
N TRP A 362 17.83 -13.96 4.58
CA TRP A 362 18.24 -13.36 5.84
C TRP A 362 17.12 -13.38 6.87
N ILE A 363 15.88 -13.03 6.49
CA ILE A 363 14.70 -13.05 7.38
C ILE A 363 14.43 -14.47 7.88
N ARG A 364 14.51 -15.48 7.00
CA ARG A 364 14.34 -16.89 7.40
C ARG A 364 15.39 -17.33 8.41
N ASP A 365 16.64 -16.92 8.20
CA ASP A 365 17.78 -17.32 9.01
C ASP A 365 17.88 -16.49 10.32
N HIS A 366 17.23 -15.32 10.38
CA HIS A 366 17.18 -14.41 11.52
C HIS A 366 15.72 -14.13 11.93
N PRO A 367 15.06 -15.11 12.58
CA PRO A 367 13.61 -15.07 12.78
C PRO A 367 13.13 -14.00 13.77
N LEU A 368 14.05 -13.27 14.43
CA LEU A 368 13.71 -12.28 15.45
C LEU A 368 14.73 -11.14 15.49
N VAL A 369 14.24 -9.90 15.35
CA VAL A 369 15.02 -8.66 15.48
C VAL A 369 14.76 -8.05 16.86
N ARG A 370 15.82 -7.78 17.63
CA ARG A 370 15.71 -7.18 18.97
C ARG A 370 15.66 -5.66 18.88
N VAL A 371 14.57 -5.08 19.36
CA VAL A 371 14.30 -3.64 19.36
C VAL A 371 14.53 -3.08 20.76
N GLY A 372 15.42 -2.10 20.86
CA GLY A 372 15.57 -1.27 22.05
C GLY A 372 14.64 -0.05 21.99
N ALA A 373 13.87 0.19 23.04
CA ALA A 373 12.88 1.27 23.11
C ALA A 373 12.94 2.05 24.43
N VAL A 374 12.64 3.34 24.40
CA VAL A 374 12.60 4.18 25.61
C VAL A 374 11.23 4.04 26.28
N PRO A 375 11.13 3.79 27.59
CA PRO A 375 9.83 3.54 28.24
C PRO A 375 9.00 4.81 28.50
N GLU A 376 9.62 5.99 28.50
CA GLU A 376 9.01 7.24 28.99
C GLU A 376 9.20 8.43 28.03
N TRP A 377 8.96 8.22 26.73
CA TRP A 377 9.09 9.23 25.68
C TRP A 377 7.81 9.32 24.81
N ALA A 378 6.66 9.31 25.50
CA ALA A 378 5.34 9.40 24.89
C ALA A 378 5.16 10.71 24.11
N PRO A 379 4.47 10.73 22.95
CA PRO A 379 3.73 9.61 22.37
C PRO A 379 4.53 8.74 21.39
N PHE A 380 5.84 8.95 21.26
CA PHE A 380 6.67 8.22 20.29
C PHE A 380 7.06 6.83 20.78
N ASP A 381 7.61 6.76 22.00
CA ASP A 381 7.95 5.52 22.68
C ASP A 381 7.44 5.53 24.11
N MET A 382 6.60 4.58 24.49
CA MET A 382 6.16 4.46 25.86
C MET A 382 5.76 3.04 26.23
N VAL A 383 5.63 2.80 27.53
CA VAL A 383 5.06 1.58 28.07
C VAL A 383 3.65 1.87 28.61
N ASP A 384 2.69 1.05 28.23
CA ASP A 384 1.31 1.14 28.73
C ASP A 384 1.17 0.54 30.15
N ASP A 385 -0.02 0.64 30.73
CA ASP A 385 -0.29 0.12 32.09
C ASP A 385 -0.12 -1.41 32.20
N ASN A 386 -0.10 -2.13 31.07
CA ASN A 386 0.10 -3.58 31.01
C ASN A 386 1.58 -3.97 30.79
N GLY A 387 2.49 -3.01 30.74
CA GLY A 387 3.91 -3.26 30.48
C GLY A 387 4.24 -3.47 28.99
N GLN A 388 3.34 -3.15 28.07
CA GLN A 388 3.56 -3.30 26.63
C GLN A 388 4.15 -2.03 26.03
N TYR A 389 5.13 -2.20 25.14
CA TYR A 389 5.69 -1.10 24.37
C TYR A 389 4.72 -0.66 23.26
N ILE A 390 4.32 0.61 23.33
CA ILE A 390 3.37 1.26 22.42
C ILE A 390 3.93 2.64 22.01
N GLY A 391 3.31 3.25 20.99
CA GLY A 391 3.63 4.60 20.54
C GLY A 391 3.72 4.68 19.02
N VAL A 392 3.99 5.89 18.51
CA VAL A 392 4.18 6.14 17.07
C VAL A 392 5.20 5.16 16.48
N THR A 393 6.36 5.04 17.13
CA THR A 393 7.48 4.22 16.62
C THR A 393 7.12 2.74 16.60
N ARG A 394 6.34 2.27 17.58
CA ARG A 394 5.83 0.90 17.59
C ARG A 394 4.95 0.61 16.38
N ASP A 395 3.98 1.50 16.10
CA ASP A 395 3.04 1.32 14.99
C ASP A 395 3.77 1.32 13.62
N PHE A 396 4.83 2.14 13.46
CA PHE A 396 5.68 2.07 12.26
C PHE A 396 6.42 0.73 12.14
N ILE A 397 6.99 0.22 13.23
CA ILE A 397 7.68 -1.08 13.23
C ILE A 397 6.69 -2.21 12.91
N ASP A 398 5.44 -2.12 13.36
CA ASP A 398 4.39 -3.10 13.03
C ASP A 398 4.04 -3.12 11.55
N LEU A 399 3.94 -1.96 10.91
CA LEU A 399 3.75 -1.91 9.46
C LEU A 399 4.98 -2.47 8.72
N ILE A 400 6.19 -2.17 9.18
CA ILE A 400 7.41 -2.78 8.62
C ILE A 400 7.36 -4.31 8.77
N ALA A 401 6.91 -4.83 9.92
CA ALA A 401 6.74 -6.26 10.15
C ALA A 401 5.77 -6.88 9.13
N GLN A 402 4.64 -6.21 8.88
CA GLN A 402 3.65 -6.64 7.91
C GLN A 402 4.21 -6.64 6.48
N ARG A 403 4.94 -5.59 6.08
CA ARG A 403 5.49 -5.44 4.72
C ARG A 403 6.68 -6.34 4.42
N THR A 404 7.40 -6.79 5.45
CA THR A 404 8.67 -7.52 5.26
C THR A 404 8.61 -8.96 5.76
N GLY A 405 7.68 -9.30 6.64
CA GLY A 405 7.63 -10.59 7.33
C GLY A 405 8.61 -10.71 8.51
N LEU A 406 9.35 -9.64 8.85
CA LEU A 406 10.19 -9.60 10.04
C LEU A 406 9.35 -9.80 11.32
N ARG A 407 9.97 -10.39 12.34
CA ARG A 407 9.41 -10.44 13.68
C ARG A 407 10.31 -9.65 14.62
N PHE A 408 9.68 -8.95 15.55
CA PHE A 408 10.37 -8.06 16.48
C PHE A 408 10.13 -8.50 17.92
N SER A 409 11.17 -8.41 18.76
CA SER A 409 11.05 -8.46 20.22
C SER A 409 11.50 -7.13 20.80
N TYR A 410 10.88 -6.71 21.89
CA TYR A 410 11.03 -5.36 22.42
C TYR A 410 11.60 -5.42 23.83
N GLN A 411 12.58 -4.56 24.09
CA GLN A 411 13.23 -4.39 25.38
C GLN A 411 13.34 -2.91 25.68
N THR A 412 12.96 -2.52 26.89
CA THR A 412 12.96 -1.13 27.30
C THR A 412 14.10 -0.82 28.24
N ASP A 413 14.81 0.28 28.00
CA ASP A 413 15.85 0.78 28.90
C ASP A 413 15.99 2.31 28.76
N LEU A 414 16.84 2.92 29.58
CA LEU A 414 17.19 4.33 29.47
C LEU A 414 17.96 4.61 28.17
N TRP A 415 17.72 5.78 27.56
CA TRP A 415 18.33 6.17 26.28
C TRP A 415 19.85 5.99 26.23
N ASN A 416 20.55 6.40 27.30
CA ASN A 416 22.00 6.26 27.40
C ASN A 416 22.47 4.81 27.34
N ARG A 417 21.73 3.87 27.94
CA ARG A 417 22.02 2.43 27.93
C ARG A 417 21.64 1.80 26.60
N LEU A 418 20.52 2.19 26.00
CA LEU A 418 20.12 1.73 24.67
C LEU A 418 21.17 2.07 23.61
N LEU A 419 21.67 3.32 23.63
CA LEU A 419 22.70 3.78 22.71
C LEU A 419 24.03 3.03 22.90
N ASP A 420 24.41 2.73 24.15
CA ASP A 420 25.60 1.92 24.42
C ASP A 420 25.40 0.44 24.05
N GLY A 421 24.20 -0.09 24.26
CA GLY A 421 23.84 -1.49 24.01
C GLY A 421 23.75 -1.83 22.53
N ILE A 422 23.26 -0.92 21.68
CA ILE A 422 23.24 -1.17 20.22
C ILE A 422 24.66 -1.28 19.68
N GLY A 423 25.61 -0.47 20.16
CA GLY A 423 27.03 -0.56 19.76
C GLY A 423 27.71 -1.87 20.21
N LYS A 424 27.16 -2.57 21.21
CA LYS A 424 27.64 -3.88 21.70
C LYS A 424 26.90 -5.07 21.11
N GLY A 425 25.89 -4.84 20.28
CA GLY A 425 25.05 -5.88 19.70
C GLY A 425 24.01 -6.47 20.67
N GLU A 426 23.69 -5.76 21.76
CA GLU A 426 22.59 -6.12 22.67
C GLU A 426 21.22 -5.93 21.98
N TYR A 427 21.13 -4.91 21.11
CA TYR A 427 19.99 -4.60 20.26
C TYR A 427 20.39 -4.63 18.78
N ASP A 428 19.43 -4.95 17.92
CA ASP A 428 19.59 -4.93 16.46
C ASP A 428 18.98 -3.68 15.83
N LEU A 429 17.99 -3.08 16.51
CA LEU A 429 17.24 -1.92 16.05
C LEU A 429 16.96 -0.94 17.20
N LEU A 430 17.14 0.37 16.96
CA LEU A 430 16.53 1.44 17.77
C LEU A 430 15.57 2.25 16.89
N GLY A 431 14.37 2.55 17.41
CA GLY A 431 13.27 3.10 16.60
C GLY A 431 13.19 4.63 16.53
N SER A 432 13.54 5.36 17.59
CA SER A 432 13.36 6.81 17.69
C SER A 432 14.68 7.55 17.82
N VAL A 433 15.46 7.59 16.74
CA VAL A 433 16.83 8.14 16.78
C VAL A 433 16.96 9.38 15.90
N TYR A 434 17.43 10.48 16.51
CA TYR A 434 17.89 11.66 15.79
C TYR A 434 19.22 11.39 15.07
N TYR A 435 19.34 11.89 13.84
CA TYR A 435 20.59 11.87 13.09
C TYR A 435 21.68 12.71 13.76
N THR A 436 22.90 12.16 13.83
CA THR A 436 24.12 12.91 14.14
C THR A 436 25.29 12.32 13.35
N ALA A 437 26.20 13.18 12.88
CA ALA A 437 27.39 12.74 12.13
C ALA A 437 28.34 11.86 12.95
N GLU A 438 28.28 11.92 14.29
CA GLU A 438 29.06 11.03 15.15
C GLU A 438 28.50 9.61 15.14
N ARG A 439 27.17 9.47 15.30
CA ARG A 439 26.50 8.17 15.34
C ARG A 439 26.45 7.48 13.98
N ASP A 440 26.43 8.24 12.89
CA ASP A 440 26.49 7.74 11.50
C ASP A 440 27.77 6.95 11.19
N LYS A 441 28.80 7.04 12.05
CA LYS A 441 30.04 6.26 11.92
C LYS A 441 29.90 4.79 12.31
N PHE A 442 28.86 4.42 13.06
CA PHE A 442 28.64 3.06 13.55
C PHE A 442 27.17 2.60 13.49
N LEU A 443 26.28 3.46 13.01
CA LEU A 443 24.86 3.17 12.80
C LEU A 443 24.47 3.42 11.36
N SER A 444 23.55 2.61 10.85
CA SER A 444 22.90 2.82 9.55
C SER A 444 21.47 3.33 9.74
N TYR A 445 21.18 4.50 9.17
CA TYR A 445 19.89 5.17 9.28
C TYR A 445 18.93 4.79 8.15
N THR A 446 17.65 4.62 8.45
CA THR A 446 16.59 4.64 7.43
C THR A 446 16.35 6.05 6.91
N GLN A 447 15.53 6.19 5.87
CA GLN A 447 14.87 7.47 5.58
C GLN A 447 14.09 7.96 6.82
N PRO A 448 13.95 9.28 7.01
CA PRO A 448 13.19 9.81 8.14
C PRO A 448 11.72 9.41 8.03
N TYR A 449 11.07 9.13 9.16
CA TYR A 449 9.64 8.79 9.20
C TYR A 449 8.81 9.80 10.00
N PHE A 450 9.44 10.76 10.69
CA PHE A 450 8.74 11.79 11.44
C PHE A 450 9.60 13.05 11.61
N GLU A 451 9.04 14.25 11.41
CA GLU A 451 9.69 15.54 11.75
C GLU A 451 9.31 15.96 13.17
N ILE A 452 10.30 16.16 14.03
CA ILE A 452 10.11 16.57 15.42
C ILE A 452 10.23 18.08 15.57
N LEU A 453 9.29 18.65 16.32
CA LEU A 453 9.37 20.04 16.77
C LEU A 453 10.08 20.13 18.13
N ASP A 454 11.37 20.48 18.11
CA ASP A 454 12.14 20.77 19.33
C ASP A 454 11.70 22.11 19.96
N TYR A 455 11.57 22.13 21.29
CA TYR A 455 11.02 23.29 22.01
C TYR A 455 11.66 23.50 23.39
N PHE A 456 11.83 24.76 23.76
CA PHE A 456 12.11 25.15 25.15
C PHE A 456 10.82 25.28 25.94
N PHE A 457 10.78 24.66 27.11
CA PHE A 457 9.72 24.88 28.11
C PHE A 457 10.34 25.54 29.34
N VAL A 458 9.76 26.63 29.80
CA VAL A 458 10.30 27.46 30.89
C VAL A 458 9.32 27.51 32.04
N ARG A 459 9.79 27.75 33.26
CA ARG A 459 8.88 28.06 34.36
C ARG A 459 8.11 29.36 34.07
N ASP A 460 6.85 29.40 34.46
CA ASP A 460 5.96 30.55 34.25
C ASP A 460 6.32 31.78 35.11
N ASP A 461 7.18 31.62 36.12
CA ASP A 461 7.69 32.68 36.99
C ASP A 461 8.89 33.46 36.41
N LEU A 462 9.43 33.03 35.27
CA LEU A 462 10.57 33.66 34.61
C LEU A 462 10.12 34.74 33.61
N ASP A 463 10.66 35.96 33.71
CA ASP A 463 10.44 37.03 32.70
C ASP A 463 11.37 36.82 31.49
N VAL A 464 11.01 35.86 30.63
CA VAL A 464 11.70 35.58 29.36
C VAL A 464 10.78 35.90 28.18
N ARG A 465 11.29 36.62 27.18
CA ARG A 465 10.51 37.10 26.02
C ARG A 465 11.10 36.64 24.70
N ASN A 466 12.41 36.50 24.64
CA ASN A 466 13.14 36.11 23.45
C ASN A 466 14.31 35.15 23.78
N LEU A 467 14.89 34.54 22.76
CA LEU A 467 15.97 33.55 22.94
C LEU A 467 17.25 34.12 23.56
N SER A 468 17.48 35.44 23.48
CA SER A 468 18.65 36.08 24.09
C SER A 468 18.52 36.25 25.61
N ASP A 469 17.30 36.15 26.15
CA ASP A 469 17.05 36.19 27.59
C ASP A 469 17.45 34.86 28.28
N LEU A 470 17.69 33.79 27.49
CA LEU A 470 18.09 32.49 28.01
C LEU A 470 19.56 32.42 28.46
N ARG A 471 20.33 33.50 28.32
CA ARG A 471 21.77 33.52 28.63
C ARG A 471 22.02 33.27 30.12
N GLY A 472 22.90 32.32 30.42
CA GLY A 472 23.25 31.94 31.79
C GLY A 472 22.18 31.13 32.52
N MET A 473 21.06 30.80 31.87
CA MET A 473 20.03 29.95 32.45
C MET A 473 20.41 28.46 32.37
N ARG A 474 19.83 27.67 33.27
CA ARG A 474 20.07 26.23 33.37
C ARG A 474 19.01 25.45 32.61
N VAL A 475 19.43 24.64 31.62
CA VAL A 475 18.55 23.76 30.84
C VAL A 475 18.76 22.31 31.25
N ALA A 476 17.72 21.65 31.75
CA ALA A 476 17.76 20.22 32.07
C ALA A 476 17.44 19.40 30.82
N MET A 477 18.27 18.38 30.54
CA MET A 477 18.07 17.45 29.42
C MET A 477 18.80 16.11 29.64
N PRO A 478 18.32 15.02 29.01
CA PRO A 478 18.96 13.71 29.14
C PRO A 478 20.42 13.66 28.66
N ARG A 479 21.25 12.83 29.31
CA ARG A 479 22.64 12.53 28.89
C ARG A 479 22.66 11.86 27.52
N LYS A 480 23.73 12.12 26.76
CA LYS A 480 23.96 11.54 25.41
C LYS A 480 22.83 11.83 24.40
N TYR A 481 22.03 12.88 24.61
CA TYR A 481 21.06 13.35 23.62
C TYR A 481 21.73 14.08 22.46
N ALA A 482 21.23 13.85 21.25
CA ALA A 482 21.71 14.51 20.02
C ALA A 482 21.57 16.04 20.09
N LEU A 483 20.54 16.50 20.79
CA LEU A 483 20.22 17.90 21.01
C LEU A 483 21.31 18.66 21.79
N THR A 484 22.13 17.96 22.58
CA THR A 484 23.18 18.57 23.41
C THR A 484 24.17 19.37 22.59
N ASP A 485 24.62 18.83 21.45
CA ASP A 485 25.62 19.48 20.61
C ASP A 485 25.02 20.66 19.83
N LYS A 486 23.75 20.55 19.44
CA LYS A 486 22.97 21.66 18.85
C LYS A 486 22.90 22.82 19.86
N LEU A 487 22.56 22.55 21.11
CA LEU A 487 22.52 23.60 22.14
C LEU A 487 23.89 24.20 22.44
N ARG A 488 24.94 23.40 22.59
CA ARG A 488 26.30 23.92 22.81
C ARG A 488 26.79 24.82 21.67
N LYS A 489 26.42 24.48 20.43
CA LYS A 489 26.81 25.23 19.24
C LYS A 489 26.07 26.58 19.14
N PHE A 490 24.75 26.59 19.32
CA PHE A 490 23.92 27.77 19.07
C PHE A 490 23.61 28.60 20.32
N PHE A 491 23.68 28.00 21.50
CA PHE A 491 23.43 28.63 22.80
C PHE A 491 24.57 28.33 23.79
N PRO A 492 25.82 28.72 23.49
CA PRO A 492 27.00 28.36 24.31
C PRO A 492 26.97 28.96 25.73
N GLN A 493 26.06 29.88 26.02
CA GLN A 493 25.88 30.52 27.31
C GLN A 493 24.82 29.82 28.19
N LEU A 494 24.14 28.78 27.67
CA LEU A 494 23.26 27.94 28.49
C LEU A 494 24.09 26.98 29.34
N GLU A 495 23.72 26.85 30.62
CA GLU A 495 24.28 25.83 31.49
C GLU A 495 23.46 24.55 31.35
N ILE A 496 24.07 23.49 30.80
CA ILE A 496 23.38 22.21 30.61
C ILE A 496 23.43 21.43 31.93
N VAL A 497 22.25 21.07 32.45
CA VAL A 497 22.06 20.21 33.62
C VAL A 497 21.73 18.79 33.12
N PRO A 498 22.71 17.87 33.08
CA PRO A 498 22.49 16.54 32.52
C PRO A 498 21.74 15.64 33.52
N VAL A 499 20.68 14.99 33.04
CA VAL A 499 19.85 14.01 33.78
C VAL A 499 19.78 12.67 33.04
N ASP A 500 19.15 11.65 33.61
CA ASP A 500 19.07 10.32 33.01
C ASP A 500 17.79 10.12 32.16
N SER A 501 16.74 10.92 32.36
CA SER A 501 15.49 10.85 31.56
C SER A 501 14.75 12.20 31.43
N THR A 502 13.82 12.30 30.47
CA THR A 502 12.96 13.50 30.31
C THR A 502 12.07 13.75 31.54
N PRO A 503 11.47 12.73 32.18
CA PRO A 503 10.81 12.89 33.47
C PRO A 503 11.72 13.45 34.58
N GLU A 504 12.98 13.02 34.66
CA GLU A 504 13.94 13.58 35.63
C GLU A 504 14.31 15.03 35.29
N ALA A 505 14.35 15.39 33.99
CA ALA A 505 14.56 16.77 33.57
C ALA A 505 13.44 17.66 34.11
N LEU A 506 12.19 17.22 33.95
CA LEU A 506 11.02 17.92 34.49
C LEU A 506 11.11 18.09 36.01
N GLU A 507 11.49 17.05 36.74
CA GLU A 507 11.70 17.13 38.19
C GLU A 507 12.80 18.13 38.56
N ALA A 508 13.89 18.19 37.81
CA ALA A 508 14.95 19.17 38.03
C ALA A 508 14.46 20.62 37.89
N VAL A 509 13.51 20.89 36.99
CA VAL A 509 12.92 22.23 36.83
C VAL A 509 11.93 22.54 37.96
N LEU A 510 11.09 21.58 38.35
CA LEU A 510 10.15 21.72 39.47
C LEU A 510 10.86 21.96 40.80
N GLU A 511 12.03 21.34 41.02
CA GLU A 511 12.85 21.50 42.22
C GLU A 511 13.76 22.74 42.18
N GLY A 512 13.75 23.50 41.09
CA GLY A 512 14.61 24.68 40.91
C GLY A 512 16.10 24.38 40.67
N ARG A 513 16.45 23.12 40.41
CA ARG A 513 17.79 22.71 39.95
C ARG A 513 18.08 23.17 38.52
N ALA A 514 17.04 23.37 37.72
CA ALA A 514 17.10 23.97 36.40
C ALA A 514 15.98 25.01 36.22
N ASP A 515 16.12 25.85 35.19
CA ASP A 515 15.19 26.94 34.88
C ASP A 515 14.28 26.57 33.70
N MET A 516 14.72 25.64 32.84
CA MET A 516 13.98 25.20 31.66
C MET A 516 14.28 23.75 31.23
N LEU A 517 13.43 23.23 30.36
CA LEU A 517 13.57 21.94 29.67
C LEU A 517 13.77 22.18 28.18
N TYR A 518 14.46 21.26 27.51
CA TYR A 518 14.57 21.24 26.05
C TYR A 518 14.45 19.82 25.49
N ASP A 519 13.35 19.57 24.79
CA ASP A 519 13.02 18.29 24.17
C ASP A 519 11.93 18.49 23.09
N ALA A 520 11.42 17.40 22.52
CA ALA A 520 10.28 17.41 21.61
C ALA A 520 9.02 18.00 22.27
N TYR A 521 8.36 18.93 21.58
CA TYR A 521 7.14 19.59 22.06
C TYR A 521 6.07 18.59 22.50
N ALA A 522 5.76 17.60 21.66
CA ALA A 522 4.73 16.59 21.93
C ALA A 522 5.03 15.77 23.21
N VAL A 523 6.32 15.51 23.48
CA VAL A 523 6.75 14.78 24.68
C VAL A 523 6.55 15.62 25.93
N LEU A 524 7.00 16.88 25.90
CA LEU A 524 6.87 17.80 27.04
C LEU A 524 5.40 18.13 27.33
N ASP A 525 4.62 18.42 26.29
CA ASP A 525 3.18 18.69 26.41
C ASP A 525 2.41 17.49 26.99
N HIS A 526 2.66 16.28 26.47
CA HIS A 526 2.07 15.06 27.00
C HIS A 526 2.45 14.84 28.47
N LEU A 527 3.73 14.97 28.81
CA LEU A 527 4.23 14.75 30.16
C LEU A 527 3.63 15.74 31.17
N LEU A 528 3.56 17.02 30.81
CA LEU A 528 2.96 18.08 31.65
C LEU A 528 1.46 17.85 31.85
N LYS A 529 0.73 17.53 30.78
CA LYS A 529 -0.71 17.19 30.86
C LYS A 529 -0.95 15.96 31.73
N LYS A 530 -0.19 14.88 31.52
CA LYS A 530 -0.28 13.63 32.30
C LYS A 530 -0.04 13.88 33.79
N LYS A 531 0.91 14.76 34.14
CA LYS A 531 1.20 15.13 35.53
C LYS A 531 0.39 16.34 36.05
N SER A 532 -0.51 16.91 35.24
CA SER A 532 -1.31 18.11 35.57
C SER A 532 -0.48 19.32 36.03
N ILE A 533 0.68 19.52 35.40
CA ILE A 533 1.59 20.62 35.73
C ILE A 533 1.29 21.81 34.81
N THR A 534 1.02 22.97 35.39
CA THR A 534 0.75 24.22 34.66
C THR A 534 1.83 25.29 34.85
N SER A 535 2.75 25.10 35.80
CA SER A 535 3.81 26.06 36.14
C SER A 535 5.02 26.04 35.19
N ILE A 536 4.95 25.23 34.14
CA ILE A 536 5.99 25.13 33.10
C ILE A 536 5.26 25.24 31.76
N VAL A 537 5.64 26.22 30.96
CA VAL A 537 4.93 26.62 29.75
C VAL A 537 5.83 26.53 28.51
N PRO A 538 5.28 26.25 27.32
CA PRO A 538 6.03 26.33 26.08
C PRO A 538 6.55 27.76 25.85
N PHE A 539 7.83 27.90 25.55
CA PHE A 539 8.46 29.20 25.28
C PHE A 539 8.76 29.45 23.80
N LYS A 540 9.74 28.73 23.24
CA LYS A 540 10.19 28.92 21.84
C LYS A 540 10.66 27.63 21.20
N SER A 541 10.37 27.49 19.91
CA SER A 541 10.95 26.47 19.05
C SER A 541 12.33 26.86 18.55
N THR A 542 13.16 25.85 18.30
CA THR A 542 14.45 25.96 17.60
C THR A 542 14.39 25.51 16.14
N ARG A 543 13.19 25.39 15.53
CA ARG A 543 13.01 24.98 14.13
C ARG A 543 13.80 25.84 13.13
N HIS A 544 14.00 27.12 13.44
CA HIS A 544 14.82 28.05 12.64
C HIS A 544 16.32 27.66 12.59
N LEU A 545 16.78 26.77 13.47
CA LEU A 545 18.14 26.21 13.48
C LEU A 545 18.26 24.91 12.66
N GLY A 546 17.19 24.51 11.98
CA GLY A 546 17.09 23.28 11.18
C GLY A 546 16.05 22.30 11.73
N SER A 547 15.53 21.47 10.82
CA SER A 547 14.59 20.39 11.13
C SER A 547 15.29 19.22 11.83
N SER A 548 14.56 18.60 12.76
CA SER A 548 14.97 17.39 13.47
C SER A 548 14.06 16.25 13.01
N PHE A 549 14.63 15.11 12.65
CA PHE A 549 13.87 13.96 12.16
C PHE A 549 14.15 12.71 12.99
N LEU A 550 13.15 11.84 13.12
CA LEU A 550 13.30 10.49 13.66
C LEU A 550 13.58 9.49 12.55
N HIS A 551 14.51 8.59 12.85
CA HIS A 551 14.93 7.49 12.01
C HIS A 551 14.94 6.19 12.81
N LEU A 552 14.71 5.09 12.10
CA LEU A 552 15.09 3.77 12.59
C LEU A 552 16.58 3.57 12.30
N VAL A 553 17.30 2.95 13.23
CA VAL A 553 18.74 2.72 13.09
C VAL A 553 19.13 1.29 13.44
N THR A 554 20.01 0.73 12.62
CA THR A 554 20.68 -0.54 12.89
C THR A 554 22.17 -0.30 13.09
N ARG A 555 22.90 -1.32 13.51
CA ARG A 555 24.37 -1.32 13.41
C ARG A 555 24.79 -1.27 11.94
N ASP A 556 25.92 -0.63 11.68
CA ASP A 556 26.52 -0.54 10.33
C ASP A 556 27.00 -1.91 9.81
N ASP A 557 27.34 -2.83 10.72
CA ASP A 557 27.66 -4.23 10.42
C ASP A 557 26.45 -5.09 10.01
N GLN A 558 25.23 -4.54 9.98
CA GLN A 558 23.99 -5.20 9.58
C GLN A 558 23.35 -4.56 8.32
N PRO A 559 24.05 -4.52 7.17
CA PRO A 559 23.56 -3.82 5.97
C PRO A 559 22.30 -4.46 5.37
N VAL A 560 22.12 -5.78 5.50
CA VAL A 560 20.94 -6.49 4.98
C VAL A 560 19.69 -6.11 5.78
N LEU A 561 19.77 -6.09 7.11
CA LEU A 561 18.67 -5.63 7.97
C LEU A 561 18.33 -4.17 7.67
N SER A 562 19.35 -3.30 7.54
CA SER A 562 19.14 -1.89 7.19
C SER A 562 18.40 -1.72 5.86
N SER A 563 18.76 -2.52 4.84
CA SER A 563 18.07 -2.54 3.54
C SER A 563 16.61 -2.95 3.67
N ILE A 564 16.33 -4.04 4.41
CA ILE A 564 14.97 -4.54 4.65
C ILE A 564 14.12 -3.48 5.34
N LEU A 565 14.64 -2.82 6.38
CA LEU A 565 13.92 -1.78 7.12
C LEU A 565 13.64 -0.55 6.25
N ARG A 566 14.59 -0.11 5.41
CA ARG A 566 14.39 1.00 4.47
C ARG A 566 13.28 0.67 3.47
N LYS A 567 13.29 -0.54 2.91
CA LYS A 567 12.26 -1.03 1.99
C LYS A 567 10.89 -1.15 2.65
N GLY A 568 10.84 -1.74 3.85
CA GLY A 568 9.62 -1.84 4.64
C GLY A 568 9.03 -0.47 4.97
N LEU A 569 9.86 0.50 5.38
CA LEU A 569 9.42 1.86 5.68
C LEU A 569 8.99 2.63 4.41
N ALA A 570 9.61 2.35 3.26
CA ALA A 570 9.24 2.96 1.98
C ALA A 570 7.91 2.44 1.44
N ALA A 571 7.55 1.20 1.78
CA ALA A 571 6.29 0.57 1.42
C ALA A 571 5.08 1.05 2.25
N ILE A 572 5.30 1.83 3.32
CA ILE A 572 4.21 2.41 4.12
C ILE A 572 3.61 3.60 3.38
N THR A 573 2.30 3.56 3.17
CA THR A 573 1.57 4.57 2.39
C THR A 573 1.42 5.88 3.16
N HIS A 574 0.97 6.93 2.48
CA HIS A 574 0.71 8.21 3.13
C HIS A 574 -0.45 8.10 4.13
N GLU A 575 -1.50 7.39 3.76
CA GLU A 575 -2.72 7.19 4.55
C GLU A 575 -2.42 6.46 5.86
N GLU A 576 -1.57 5.44 5.81
CA GLU A 576 -1.12 4.71 6.99
C GLU A 576 -0.32 5.60 7.95
N LYS A 577 0.59 6.43 7.40
CA LYS A 577 1.34 7.41 8.21
C LYS A 577 0.38 8.39 8.89
N GLN A 578 -0.61 8.91 8.16
CA GLN A 578 -1.61 9.81 8.72
C GLN A 578 -2.48 9.14 9.79
N ALA A 579 -2.83 7.86 9.62
CA ALA A 579 -3.58 7.12 10.63
C ALA A 579 -2.79 7.00 11.94
N ILE A 580 -1.49 6.70 11.87
CA ILE A 580 -0.60 6.67 13.04
C ILE A 580 -0.52 8.06 13.68
N TYR A 581 -0.26 9.10 12.88
CA TYR A 581 -0.15 10.46 13.41
C TYR A 581 -1.44 10.92 14.08
N SER A 582 -2.58 10.65 13.46
CA SER A 582 -3.90 11.02 14.01
C SER A 582 -4.16 10.31 15.33
N ARG A 583 -3.84 9.01 15.43
CA ARG A 583 -4.02 8.22 16.65
C ARG A 583 -3.20 8.74 17.83
N TRP A 584 -1.96 9.14 17.61
CA TRP A 584 -1.00 9.45 18.67
C TRP A 584 -0.81 10.94 18.96
N LEU A 585 -0.98 11.79 17.94
CA LEU A 585 -0.68 13.22 17.99
C LEU A 585 -1.93 14.09 17.78
N GLY A 586 -3.05 13.48 17.39
CA GLY A 586 -4.31 14.15 17.16
C GLY A 586 -5.07 14.47 18.44
N ALA A 587 -5.01 15.73 18.86
CA ALA A 587 -6.20 16.41 19.34
C ALA A 587 -6.76 17.22 18.15
N GLY A 588 -7.68 16.64 17.36
CA GLY A 588 -8.49 17.41 16.41
C GLY A 588 -8.66 16.93 14.96
N ALA A 589 -8.47 15.65 14.62
CA ALA A 589 -8.95 15.15 13.34
C ALA A 589 -9.40 13.69 13.48
N GLU A 590 -10.68 13.48 13.77
CA GLU A 590 -11.29 12.19 13.46
C GLU A 590 -11.30 12.02 11.93
N PRO A 591 -11.11 10.80 11.39
CA PRO A 591 -11.60 10.49 10.07
C PRO A 591 -13.12 10.69 10.14
N THR A 592 -13.58 11.85 9.68
CA THR A 592 -14.99 12.18 9.70
C THR A 592 -15.64 11.24 8.70
N THR A 593 -16.27 10.18 9.18
CA THR A 593 -17.38 9.61 8.42
C THR A 593 -18.37 10.76 8.29
N VAL A 594 -18.51 11.29 7.07
CA VAL A 594 -19.44 12.39 6.82
C VAL A 594 -20.84 11.81 6.97
N GLU A 595 -21.46 12.01 8.13
CA GLU A 595 -22.87 11.68 8.34
C GLU A 595 -23.73 12.68 7.56
N LEU A 596 -24.10 12.29 6.34
CA LEU A 596 -25.05 13.03 5.53
C LEU A 596 -26.45 12.90 6.12
N SER A 597 -27.16 14.02 6.26
CA SER A 597 -28.59 14.01 6.53
C SER A 597 -29.35 13.32 5.39
N ALA A 598 -30.57 12.83 5.67
CA ALA A 598 -31.41 12.22 4.65
C ALA A 598 -31.64 13.14 3.44
N ALA A 599 -31.73 14.46 3.68
CA ALA A 599 -31.88 15.45 2.62
C ALA A 599 -30.61 15.60 1.77
N GLU A 600 -29.43 15.60 2.39
CA GLU A 600 -28.14 15.68 1.68
C GLU A 600 -27.86 14.40 0.88
N SER A 601 -28.16 13.22 1.45
CA SER A 601 -28.04 11.95 0.74
C SER A 601 -28.96 11.90 -0.48
N GLU A 602 -30.24 12.28 -0.34
CA GLU A 602 -31.19 12.33 -1.47
C GLU A 602 -30.75 13.36 -2.53
N TRP A 603 -30.18 14.49 -2.11
CA TRP A 603 -29.66 15.49 -3.03
C TRP A 603 -28.47 14.95 -3.82
N LEU A 604 -27.51 14.31 -3.16
CA LEU A 604 -26.32 13.72 -3.80
C LEU A 604 -26.68 12.57 -4.74
N ASP A 605 -27.70 11.77 -4.43
CA ASP A 605 -28.21 10.73 -5.33
C ASP A 605 -28.71 11.31 -6.67
N LYS A 606 -29.23 12.54 -6.66
CA LYS A 606 -29.72 13.23 -7.86
C LYS A 606 -28.65 14.08 -8.56
N HIS A 607 -27.56 14.41 -7.87
CA HIS A 607 -26.52 15.35 -8.33
C HIS A 607 -25.12 14.76 -8.15
N ARG A 608 -24.87 13.62 -8.82
CA ARG A 608 -23.58 12.90 -8.77
C ARG A 608 -22.46 13.56 -9.57
N LEU A 609 -22.79 14.47 -10.49
CA LEU A 609 -21.84 15.21 -11.32
C LEU A 609 -21.98 16.70 -10.98
N LEU A 610 -20.91 17.30 -10.48
CA LEU A 610 -20.85 18.70 -10.07
C LEU A 610 -19.86 19.44 -10.97
N ARG A 611 -20.32 20.51 -11.62
CA ARG A 611 -19.47 21.34 -12.47
C ARG A 611 -18.61 22.23 -11.60
N PHE A 612 -17.33 22.27 -11.87
CA PHE A 612 -16.36 23.00 -11.08
C PHE A 612 -15.42 23.80 -11.98
N THR A 613 -14.97 24.96 -11.53
CA THR A 613 -13.84 25.66 -12.14
C THR A 613 -13.04 26.40 -11.08
N GLY A 614 -11.92 27.00 -11.47
CA GLY A 614 -10.98 27.65 -10.58
C GLY A 614 -10.06 28.61 -11.34
N ASP A 615 -8.93 28.99 -10.75
CA ASP A 615 -7.93 29.78 -11.46
C ASP A 615 -7.04 28.87 -12.33
N PRO A 616 -6.98 29.07 -13.66
CA PRO A 616 -6.18 28.22 -14.54
C PRO A 616 -4.66 28.41 -14.37
N ASN A 617 -4.21 29.43 -13.64
CA ASN A 617 -2.80 29.85 -13.58
C ASN A 617 -2.31 30.17 -12.15
N TRP A 618 -2.76 29.45 -11.13
CA TRP A 618 -2.52 29.76 -9.71
C TRP A 618 -1.74 28.68 -8.93
N LEU A 619 -0.65 28.14 -9.50
CA LEU A 619 0.21 27.21 -8.76
C LEU A 619 0.85 27.88 -7.52
N PRO A 620 1.04 27.14 -6.42
CA PRO A 620 0.78 25.69 -6.25
C PRO A 620 -0.68 25.33 -5.88
N TYR A 621 -1.59 26.29 -5.76
CA TYR A 621 -2.98 26.05 -5.35
C TYR A 621 -3.77 25.31 -6.43
N GLU A 622 -3.76 25.83 -7.65
CA GLU A 622 -4.54 25.29 -8.76
C GLU A 622 -4.02 25.80 -10.10
N ALA A 623 -4.03 24.96 -11.13
CA ALA A 623 -3.76 25.38 -12.50
C ALA A 623 -4.24 24.32 -13.49
N VAL A 624 -4.13 24.64 -14.79
CA VAL A 624 -4.26 23.68 -15.88
C VAL A 624 -2.88 23.41 -16.47
N ASP A 625 -2.50 22.13 -16.56
CA ASP A 625 -1.24 21.73 -17.18
C ASP A 625 -1.28 21.81 -18.72
N GLU A 626 -0.14 21.62 -19.38
CA GLU A 626 -0.01 21.69 -20.85
C GLU A 626 -0.88 20.64 -21.59
N THR A 627 -1.31 19.59 -20.90
CA THR A 627 -2.17 18.53 -21.45
C THR A 627 -3.66 18.74 -21.15
N GLY A 628 -4.01 19.84 -20.47
CA GLY A 628 -5.38 20.21 -20.14
C GLY A 628 -5.89 19.64 -18.81
N ASN A 629 -5.03 19.05 -17.98
CA ASN A 629 -5.46 18.51 -16.68
C ASN A 629 -5.47 19.59 -15.60
N TYR A 630 -6.47 19.52 -14.72
CA TYR A 630 -6.55 20.36 -13.54
C TYR A 630 -5.64 19.82 -12.42
N ILE A 631 -4.65 20.61 -12.02
CA ILE A 631 -3.58 20.23 -11.08
C ILE A 631 -3.48 21.20 -9.90
N GLY A 632 -2.77 20.82 -8.84
CA GLY A 632 -2.52 21.65 -7.65
C GLY A 632 -3.26 21.17 -6.41
N ILE A 633 -3.06 21.86 -5.28
CA ILE A 633 -3.63 21.52 -3.97
C ILE A 633 -5.17 21.42 -4.03
N VAL A 634 -5.85 22.30 -4.76
CA VAL A 634 -7.32 22.27 -4.89
C VAL A 634 -7.78 21.01 -5.63
N SER A 635 -7.04 20.59 -6.66
CA SER A 635 -7.31 19.34 -7.38
C SER A 635 -7.24 18.12 -6.45
N ASP A 636 -6.26 18.08 -5.55
CA ASP A 636 -6.14 17.03 -4.53
C ASP A 636 -7.32 17.02 -3.54
N HIS A 637 -7.78 18.21 -3.12
CA HIS A 637 -8.93 18.33 -2.22
C HIS A 637 -10.22 17.86 -2.89
N LEU A 638 -10.43 18.21 -4.16
CA LEU A 638 -11.61 17.75 -4.91
C LEU A 638 -11.63 16.23 -5.04
N ARG A 639 -10.49 15.59 -5.38
CA ARG A 639 -10.37 14.13 -5.43
C ARG A 639 -10.67 13.46 -4.09
N LEU A 640 -10.28 14.08 -2.98
CA LEU A 640 -10.62 13.60 -1.65
C LEU A 640 -12.13 13.71 -1.39
N ILE A 641 -12.77 14.80 -1.80
CA ILE A 641 -14.23 14.98 -1.66
C ILE A 641 -14.99 13.95 -2.53
N GLU A 642 -14.52 13.66 -3.75
CA GLU A 642 -15.09 12.61 -4.62
C GLU A 642 -15.05 11.24 -3.93
N SER A 643 -13.92 10.88 -3.31
CA SER A 643 -13.79 9.58 -2.65
C SER A 643 -14.66 9.44 -1.40
N ILE A 644 -14.86 10.54 -0.66
CA ILE A 644 -15.68 10.55 0.56
C ILE A 644 -17.18 10.55 0.24
N LEU A 645 -17.62 11.35 -0.73
CA LEU A 645 -19.05 11.57 -1.01
C LEU A 645 -19.59 10.74 -2.18
N GLY A 646 -18.72 10.10 -2.96
CA GLY A 646 -19.11 9.36 -4.17
C GLY A 646 -19.71 10.28 -5.25
N VAL A 647 -19.22 11.51 -5.35
CA VAL A 647 -19.54 12.45 -6.44
C VAL A 647 -18.40 12.49 -7.45
N ARG A 648 -18.62 13.16 -8.58
CA ARG A 648 -17.57 13.54 -9.53
C ARG A 648 -17.61 15.03 -9.82
N PHE A 649 -16.43 15.64 -9.89
CA PHE A 649 -16.26 17.02 -10.35
C PHE A 649 -15.91 17.04 -11.83
N GLU A 650 -16.72 17.74 -12.62
CA GLU A 650 -16.45 18.03 -14.02
C GLU A 650 -15.78 19.40 -14.11
N TYR A 651 -14.49 19.41 -14.48
CA TYR A 651 -13.78 20.66 -14.70
C TYR A 651 -14.31 21.39 -15.94
N VAL A 652 -14.75 22.63 -15.75
CA VAL A 652 -15.22 23.54 -16.79
C VAL A 652 -14.10 24.53 -17.14
N PRO A 653 -13.44 24.40 -18.31
CA PRO A 653 -12.23 25.16 -18.63
C PRO A 653 -12.44 26.68 -18.69
N THR A 654 -11.42 27.41 -18.28
CA THR A 654 -11.35 28.88 -18.30
C THR A 654 -9.93 29.35 -18.61
N ASP A 655 -9.81 30.49 -19.30
CA ASP A 655 -8.54 31.10 -19.70
C ASP A 655 -8.02 32.10 -18.65
N THR A 656 -8.93 32.69 -17.86
CA THR A 656 -8.62 33.69 -16.82
C THR A 656 -9.53 33.51 -15.62
N TRP A 657 -9.09 34.00 -14.45
CA TRP A 657 -9.91 34.06 -13.25
C TRP A 657 -11.23 34.82 -13.46
N SER A 658 -11.20 35.95 -14.17
CA SER A 658 -12.41 36.72 -14.50
C SER A 658 -13.46 35.88 -15.25
N GLN A 659 -13.02 34.94 -16.10
CA GLN A 659 -13.94 34.02 -16.78
C GLN A 659 -14.55 33.00 -15.79
N SER A 660 -13.76 32.48 -14.85
CA SER A 660 -14.22 31.62 -13.74
C SER A 660 -15.30 32.31 -12.93
N VAL A 661 -15.08 33.58 -12.56
CA VAL A 661 -16.05 34.41 -11.86
C VAL A 661 -17.31 34.65 -12.69
N ALA A 662 -17.19 34.91 -13.99
CA ALA A 662 -18.33 35.10 -14.87
C ALA A 662 -19.21 33.83 -14.95
N LYS A 663 -18.59 32.65 -15.05
CA LYS A 663 -19.30 31.36 -15.05
C LYS A 663 -20.01 31.08 -13.72
N ALA A 664 -19.39 31.44 -12.59
CA ALA A 664 -20.04 31.38 -11.28
C ALA A 664 -21.29 32.27 -11.24
N ARG A 665 -21.18 33.53 -11.68
CA ARG A 665 -22.31 34.48 -11.72
C ARG A 665 -23.44 34.04 -12.64
N ALA A 666 -23.12 33.32 -13.71
CA ALA A 666 -24.09 32.79 -14.67
C ALA A 666 -24.75 31.47 -14.22
N GLY A 667 -24.28 30.83 -13.14
CA GLY A 667 -24.76 29.51 -12.71
C GLY A 667 -24.29 28.36 -13.63
N GLU A 668 -23.22 28.59 -14.39
CA GLU A 668 -22.62 27.60 -15.29
C GLU A 668 -21.75 26.57 -14.56
N ILE A 669 -21.40 26.84 -13.30
CA ILE A 669 -20.68 25.96 -12.40
C ILE A 669 -21.43 25.84 -11.07
N ASP A 670 -21.14 24.76 -10.35
CA ASP A 670 -21.73 24.44 -9.05
C ASP A 670 -20.73 24.70 -7.91
N VAL A 671 -19.42 24.61 -8.18
CA VAL A 671 -18.34 24.82 -7.20
C VAL A 671 -17.23 25.72 -7.78
N LEU A 672 -16.69 26.62 -6.96
CA LEU A 672 -15.57 27.52 -7.27
C LEU A 672 -14.61 27.57 -6.07
N SER A 673 -13.31 27.50 -6.32
CA SER A 673 -12.25 27.81 -5.34
C SER A 673 -12.13 29.33 -5.17
N GLU A 674 -12.21 29.83 -3.94
CA GLU A 674 -12.24 31.29 -3.69
C GLU A 674 -11.77 31.62 -2.26
N THR A 675 -11.31 32.86 -2.09
CA THR A 675 -10.93 33.49 -0.81
C THR A 675 -12.15 34.04 -0.05
N GLU A 676 -12.17 33.89 1.27
CA GLU A 676 -13.32 34.30 2.11
C GLU A 676 -13.68 35.79 2.02
N ASN A 677 -12.70 36.64 1.66
CA ASN A 677 -12.88 38.09 1.60
C ASN A 677 -13.43 38.57 0.23
N SER A 678 -13.81 37.63 -0.64
CA SER A 678 -14.37 37.90 -1.96
C SER A 678 -15.76 38.52 -1.94
N GLU A 679 -16.03 39.41 -2.90
CA GLU A 679 -17.37 39.96 -3.15
C GLU A 679 -18.40 38.89 -3.59
N LEU A 680 -17.92 37.70 -3.98
CA LEU A 680 -18.78 36.57 -4.34
C LEU A 680 -19.53 35.96 -3.15
N ALA A 681 -19.23 36.35 -1.90
CA ALA A 681 -20.00 35.97 -0.71
C ALA A 681 -21.50 36.34 -0.77
N SER A 682 -21.88 37.26 -1.65
CA SER A 682 -23.28 37.61 -1.91
C SER A 682 -24.05 36.57 -2.75
N ILE A 683 -23.35 35.71 -3.48
CA ILE A 683 -23.95 34.75 -4.43
C ILE A 683 -23.43 33.31 -4.27
N LEU A 684 -22.35 33.11 -3.50
CA LEU A 684 -21.78 31.80 -3.18
C LEU A 684 -21.89 31.52 -1.68
N HIS A 685 -21.96 30.24 -1.34
CA HIS A 685 -21.85 29.76 0.04
C HIS A 685 -20.43 29.24 0.27
N PHE A 686 -19.72 29.87 1.20
CA PHE A 686 -18.35 29.48 1.54
C PHE A 686 -18.35 28.28 2.50
N THR A 687 -17.44 27.34 2.26
CA THR A 687 -17.08 26.31 3.22
C THR A 687 -16.25 26.91 4.36
N ARG A 688 -15.80 26.08 5.30
CA ARG A 688 -14.76 26.51 6.24
C ARG A 688 -13.43 26.67 5.49
N PRO A 689 -12.61 27.67 5.84
CA PRO A 689 -11.33 27.89 5.19
C PRO A 689 -10.40 26.72 5.52
N TYR A 690 -9.78 26.15 4.49
CA TYR A 690 -8.89 25.00 4.62
C TYR A 690 -7.42 25.34 4.31
N LEU A 691 -7.16 26.54 3.78
CA LEU A 691 -5.82 27.09 3.53
C LEU A 691 -5.77 28.57 3.94
N SER A 692 -4.59 29.02 4.38
CA SER A 692 -4.33 30.43 4.69
C SER A 692 -2.98 30.82 4.11
N SER A 693 -2.94 31.94 3.40
CA SER A 693 -1.71 32.46 2.80
C SER A 693 -1.67 33.98 2.92
N PRO A 694 -0.55 34.56 3.37
CA PRO A 694 -0.42 36.01 3.40
C PRO A 694 -0.29 36.56 1.98
N VAL A 695 -0.89 37.72 1.73
CA VAL A 695 -0.60 38.53 0.54
C VAL A 695 0.72 39.27 0.79
N VAL A 696 1.64 39.17 -0.17
CA VAL A 696 2.97 39.75 -0.14
C VAL A 696 3.18 40.72 -1.30
N ILE A 697 4.24 41.51 -1.20
CA ILE A 697 4.65 42.48 -2.21
C ILE A 697 5.82 41.87 -2.98
N VAL A 698 5.62 41.61 -4.26
CA VAL A 698 6.63 41.08 -5.19
C VAL A 698 7.26 42.23 -5.95
N MET A 699 8.58 42.36 -5.88
CA MET A 699 9.35 43.46 -6.49
C MET A 699 10.64 42.92 -7.09
N GLN A 700 11.29 43.72 -7.95
CA GLN A 700 12.64 43.39 -8.42
C GLN A 700 13.64 43.41 -7.26
N GLU A 701 14.57 42.45 -7.25
CA GLU A 701 15.61 42.32 -6.20
C GLU A 701 16.43 43.60 -5.99
N SER A 702 16.61 44.39 -7.06
CA SER A 702 17.35 45.66 -7.06
C SER A 702 16.71 46.78 -6.21
N GLN A 703 15.43 46.66 -5.85
CA GLN A 703 14.68 47.72 -5.15
C GLN A 703 14.78 47.66 -3.62
N GLY A 704 15.43 46.64 -3.06
CA GLY A 704 15.61 46.48 -1.61
C GLY A 704 14.36 45.98 -0.88
N TYR A 705 14.50 45.67 0.41
CA TYR A 705 13.42 45.09 1.21
C TYR A 705 12.37 46.13 1.59
N VAL A 706 11.11 45.81 1.33
CA VAL A 706 9.93 46.60 1.71
C VAL A 706 9.13 45.86 2.78
N GLY A 707 8.90 46.51 3.92
CA GLY A 707 8.23 45.90 5.07
C GLY A 707 6.73 46.19 5.18
N ASN A 708 6.19 47.13 4.39
CA ASN A 708 4.76 47.44 4.34
C ASN A 708 4.40 48.16 3.03
N ILE A 709 3.12 48.09 2.66
CA ILE A 709 2.61 48.61 1.38
C ILE A 709 2.71 50.15 1.24
N ILE A 710 2.74 50.91 2.34
CA ILE A 710 2.85 52.38 2.30
C ILE A 710 4.23 52.83 1.81
N GLN A 711 5.28 52.02 1.98
CA GLN A 711 6.63 52.33 1.52
C GLN A 711 6.77 52.36 -0.02
N ILE A 712 5.78 51.84 -0.75
CA ILE A 712 5.73 51.83 -2.21
C ILE A 712 4.56 52.67 -2.74
N ALA A 713 4.07 53.63 -1.95
CA ALA A 713 2.93 54.46 -2.33
C ALA A 713 3.17 55.36 -3.56
N ASP A 714 4.44 55.62 -3.90
CA ASP A 714 4.86 56.33 -5.11
C ASP A 714 5.01 55.42 -6.33
N GLN A 715 4.88 54.11 -6.14
CA GLN A 715 4.98 53.12 -7.21
C GLN A 715 3.62 52.76 -7.78
N ARG A 716 3.64 52.34 -9.05
CA ARG A 716 2.50 51.67 -9.68
C ARG A 716 2.49 50.21 -9.27
N ILE A 717 1.36 49.72 -8.76
CA ILE A 717 1.23 48.40 -8.11
C ILE A 717 0.26 47.52 -8.90
N ALA A 718 0.76 46.42 -9.45
CA ALA A 718 -0.06 45.42 -10.11
C ALA A 718 -0.94 44.65 -9.11
N VAL A 719 -2.21 44.50 -9.46
CA VAL A 719 -3.19 43.61 -8.83
C VAL A 719 -3.91 42.82 -9.90
N ILE A 720 -4.24 41.56 -9.63
CA ILE A 720 -4.93 40.71 -10.59
C ILE A 720 -6.42 41.02 -10.57
N ARG A 721 -7.04 41.11 -11.74
CA ARG A 721 -8.45 41.46 -11.91
C ARG A 721 -9.33 40.46 -11.17
N ASP A 722 -10.34 40.96 -10.47
CA ASP A 722 -11.39 40.19 -9.79
C ASP A 722 -10.92 39.21 -8.69
N TYR A 723 -9.63 39.21 -8.31
CA TYR A 723 -9.13 38.41 -7.19
C TYR A 723 -9.77 38.85 -5.87
N GLY A 724 -10.22 37.89 -5.07
CA GLY A 724 -11.08 38.16 -3.92
C GLY A 724 -10.48 39.06 -2.82
N TYR A 725 -9.16 39.11 -2.66
CA TYR A 725 -8.49 40.01 -1.70
C TYR A 725 -8.31 41.45 -2.19
N VAL A 726 -8.49 41.73 -3.48
CA VAL A 726 -8.21 43.04 -4.08
C VAL A 726 -9.16 44.15 -3.60
N PRO A 727 -10.49 43.92 -3.49
CA PRO A 727 -11.42 44.95 -3.02
C PRO A 727 -11.09 45.47 -1.62
N GLU A 728 -10.74 44.58 -0.69
CA GLU A 728 -10.37 44.96 0.67
C GLU A 728 -9.08 45.79 0.70
N ILE A 729 -8.06 45.40 -0.09
CA ILE A 729 -6.81 46.17 -0.20
C ILE A 729 -7.09 47.56 -0.78
N ARG A 730 -7.92 47.69 -1.82
CA ARG A 730 -8.29 48.98 -2.41
C ARG A 730 -9.10 49.85 -1.44
N ALA A 731 -9.93 49.26 -0.61
CA ALA A 731 -10.69 49.98 0.41
C ALA A 731 -9.78 50.50 1.54
N ASN A 732 -8.77 49.73 1.93
CA ASN A 732 -7.83 50.08 2.99
C ASN A 732 -6.73 51.06 2.53
N TYR A 733 -6.39 51.09 1.24
CA TYR A 733 -5.34 51.93 0.66
C TYR A 733 -5.78 52.64 -0.65
N PRO A 734 -6.85 53.44 -0.63
CA PRO A 734 -7.46 54.03 -1.84
C PRO A 734 -6.54 55.02 -2.59
N GLU A 735 -5.47 55.49 -1.95
CA GLU A 735 -4.51 56.45 -2.48
C GLU A 735 -3.42 55.85 -3.39
N LEU A 736 -3.27 54.51 -3.42
CA LEU A 736 -2.25 53.83 -4.20
C LEU A 736 -2.59 53.80 -5.70
N ASP A 737 -1.56 53.81 -6.57
CA ASP A 737 -1.73 53.68 -8.02
C ASP A 737 -1.82 52.20 -8.43
N TYR A 738 -3.05 51.69 -8.53
CA TYR A 738 -3.31 50.31 -8.92
C TYR A 738 -3.30 50.10 -10.44
N TYR A 739 -2.44 49.19 -10.90
CA TYR A 739 -2.47 48.62 -12.25
C TYR A 739 -3.19 47.27 -12.23
N THR A 740 -4.18 47.08 -13.10
CA THR A 740 -4.93 45.82 -13.13
C THR A 740 -4.43 44.94 -14.28
N VAL A 741 -4.04 43.71 -13.97
CA VAL A 741 -3.63 42.68 -14.93
C VAL A 741 -4.62 41.52 -14.94
N ASP A 742 -4.64 40.73 -16.01
CA ASP A 742 -5.62 39.64 -16.16
C ASP A 742 -5.10 38.30 -15.61
N THR A 743 -3.78 38.09 -15.57
CA THR A 743 -3.13 36.89 -15.00
C THR A 743 -1.96 37.25 -14.09
N ILE A 744 -1.52 36.29 -13.27
CA ILE A 744 -0.29 36.48 -12.47
C ILE A 744 0.95 36.61 -13.36
N GLN A 745 1.02 35.88 -14.48
CA GLN A 745 2.13 35.94 -15.43
C GLN A 745 2.26 37.34 -16.03
N ASP A 746 1.14 38.01 -16.33
CA ASP A 746 1.15 39.41 -16.76
C ASP A 746 1.68 40.33 -15.65
N GLY A 747 1.28 40.09 -14.39
CA GLY A 747 1.77 40.83 -13.24
C GLY A 747 3.28 40.70 -13.01
N LEU A 748 3.80 39.47 -13.05
CA LEU A 748 5.23 39.18 -12.92
C LEU A 748 6.03 39.72 -14.11
N THR A 749 5.46 39.68 -15.32
CA THR A 749 6.05 40.28 -16.51
C THR A 749 6.11 41.79 -16.38
N ALA A 750 5.05 42.44 -15.89
CA ALA A 750 5.04 43.89 -15.66
C ALA A 750 6.06 44.31 -14.60
N VAL A 751 6.23 43.53 -13.52
CA VAL A 751 7.28 43.78 -12.51
C VAL A 751 8.67 43.58 -13.11
N SER A 752 8.93 42.47 -13.82
CA SER A 752 10.25 42.15 -14.37
C SER A 752 10.69 43.10 -15.49
N THR A 753 9.75 43.62 -16.28
CA THR A 753 10.02 44.62 -17.34
C THR A 753 10.08 46.06 -16.83
N GLY A 754 9.69 46.29 -15.57
CA GLY A 754 9.67 47.62 -14.94
C GLY A 754 8.47 48.48 -15.35
N GLU A 755 7.44 47.90 -15.93
CA GLU A 755 6.17 48.58 -16.23
C GLU A 755 5.39 48.94 -14.95
N VAL A 756 5.54 48.13 -13.91
CA VAL A 756 5.07 48.40 -12.55
C VAL A 756 6.21 48.20 -11.54
N GLY A 757 6.12 48.86 -10.39
CA GLY A 757 7.13 48.75 -9.34
C GLY A 757 6.95 47.52 -8.45
N ALA A 758 5.70 47.07 -8.27
CA ALA A 758 5.37 45.92 -7.43
C ALA A 758 4.15 45.16 -7.97
N LEU A 759 4.01 43.89 -7.56
CA LEU A 759 2.81 43.07 -7.71
C LEU A 759 2.36 42.61 -6.31
N LEU A 760 1.06 42.68 -6.03
CA LEU A 760 0.47 42.01 -4.87
C LEU A 760 0.04 40.60 -5.26
N ALA A 761 0.59 39.60 -4.59
CA ALA A 761 0.30 38.19 -4.82
C ALA A 761 0.36 37.41 -3.50
N THR A 762 -0.13 36.17 -3.46
CA THR A 762 0.03 35.33 -2.26
C THR A 762 1.48 34.84 -2.13
N LEU A 763 1.97 34.61 -0.90
CA LEU A 763 3.35 34.19 -0.67
C LEU A 763 3.72 32.88 -1.40
N ALA A 764 2.79 31.97 -1.60
CA ALA A 764 3.09 30.73 -2.32
C ALA A 764 3.31 30.93 -3.82
N GLN A 765 2.88 32.06 -4.38
CA GLN A 765 3.09 32.44 -5.78
C GLN A 765 4.35 33.28 -6.00
N ALA A 766 4.88 33.89 -4.93
CA ALA A 766 6.00 34.82 -4.93
C ALA A 766 7.31 34.10 -4.60
#